data_AF-A0A6I9HX48-F1
#
_entry.id   AF-A0A6I9HX48-F1
#
_cell.length_a   1.000
_cell.length_b   1.000
_cell.length_c   1.000
_cell.angle_alpha   90.00
_cell.angle_beta   90.00
_cell.angle_gamma   90.00
#
_symmetry.space_group_name_H-M   'P 1'
#
loop_
_entity.id
_entity.type
_entity.pdbx_description
1 polymer ?
#
loop_
_entity_poly.entity_id
_entity_poly.type
_entity_poly.pdbx_seq_one_letter_code
_entity_poly.pdbx_strand_id
1 'polypeptide(L)'
;MFPAPPSVMTSPKGNRAHKMKLPIFTRKGMLEVPSPTEKDWSKDDEDDCVFSDPEQEVDSLPQPYRMINKLVNFLFDRSWEIIEERDVLRTAELSRIQPTIYPPFMESTLNKMPNCMAVSQDYVFIGGTKGFSIYNLHNAKRIYVWEKLKVDVTSIWATDLGNEILIAPVDEMGIIRLFYFYKDSLFLIKAINEVDDTSKQTTCIKMEISEGGDFAAFLLQGAGDICLDVYKLPKESWLKEVEYPQLSADSKKKVRQLQLNTLDPVTTDTFEMDINICFRGDVKLSLPVHIMKIKPPKPVTGTTFKSPLEVFAKIEDCCGLGSGQNHFIKDSQWEQQVAIFNATYKKYLDGEWEEELLSMATFHFLLPSCIIAMPAEVKNPPGVACVLGVHWTGSHNFFLYSLNRTLKDKVDPESAWPCAAPITVSQLSCCCSYLVLACEDGVLTLWDLAQGLSLGVIALPERCLCQSIHFLKYFLVHKGRNMYPEGPVKSQMKCVVLGTDGALYLVAASGTQRPTLSLLVERPVKHPEEAICAVAPVRDLPGMVLIFSSNGSVHLMDVATSQIICAFAPPRSYHLGVPWKPVFVVSSHHPCFLLRGDHPDELGSASNAEDIPNSIFYFNFEACPLLENIRRNCTIPQTDMLDNAAFPQVLPLEKRCENFFQKRLQKLEKNKAKEQEHWTRLRRYSLLLQRENFKK
;
A
#
# COMPACT_ATOMS: atom_id res chain seq x y z
N MET A 1 -68.02 -26.49 4.03
CA MET A 1 -68.85 -27.27 4.97
C MET A 1 -67.88 -28.01 5.89
N PHE A 2 -67.89 -27.68 7.19
CA PHE A 2 -67.16 -28.31 8.30
C PHE A 2 -67.79 -29.69 8.64
N PRO A 3 -67.11 -30.64 9.35
CA PRO A 3 -66.51 -30.42 10.69
C PRO A 3 -65.17 -31.15 11.04
N ALA A 4 -64.56 -30.71 12.16
CA ALA A 4 -63.44 -31.28 12.94
C ALA A 4 -63.98 -32.03 14.21
N PRO A 5 -63.23 -32.49 15.27
CA PRO A 5 -61.77 -32.68 15.59
C PRO A 5 -61.48 -34.12 16.19
N PRO A 6 -60.44 -34.49 17.02
CA PRO A 6 -59.33 -33.73 17.67
C PRO A 6 -57.88 -34.34 17.79
N SER A 7 -57.01 -33.47 18.34
CA SER A 7 -55.82 -33.65 19.25
C SER A 7 -54.41 -34.10 18.76
N VAL A 8 -53.54 -33.10 18.53
CA VAL A 8 -52.24 -32.75 19.18
C VAL A 8 -51.35 -33.86 19.80
N MET A 9 -50.10 -33.97 19.32
CA MET A 9 -48.89 -34.20 20.16
C MET A 9 -47.73 -33.31 19.69
N THR A 10 -47.12 -32.65 20.66
CA THR A 10 -46.11 -31.59 20.56
C THR A 10 -44.70 -32.10 20.92
N SER A 11 -43.70 -31.68 20.15
CA SER A 11 -42.27 -31.73 20.50
C SER A 11 -41.92 -30.71 21.61
N PRO A 12 -40.92 -30.97 22.48
CA PRO A 12 -40.67 -30.14 23.65
C PRO A 12 -40.08 -28.77 23.25
N LYS A 13 -40.73 -27.70 23.70
CA LYS A 13 -40.25 -26.32 23.63
C LYS A 13 -39.15 -26.10 24.67
N GLY A 14 -37.94 -25.78 24.23
CA GLY A 14 -36.91 -25.19 25.08
C GLY A 14 -37.32 -23.76 25.47
N ASN A 15 -37.40 -23.50 26.78
CA ASN A 15 -37.69 -22.18 27.34
C ASN A 15 -36.50 -21.23 27.10
N ARG A 16 -36.68 -20.23 26.24
CA ARG A 16 -35.85 -19.02 26.24
C ARG A 16 -36.40 -18.06 27.30
N ALA A 17 -35.82 -18.07 28.49
CA ALA A 17 -36.02 -16.99 29.46
C ALA A 17 -35.11 -15.81 29.07
N HIS A 18 -35.73 -14.71 28.60
CA HIS A 18 -35.05 -13.43 28.42
C HIS A 18 -34.61 -12.88 29.79
N LYS A 19 -33.30 -12.86 30.08
CA LYS A 19 -32.75 -12.04 31.16
C LYS A 19 -32.77 -10.56 30.73
N MET A 20 -33.62 -9.77 31.37
CA MET A 20 -33.67 -8.31 31.25
C MET A 20 -32.38 -7.71 31.85
N LYS A 21 -31.58 -7.00 31.05
CA LYS A 21 -30.45 -6.19 31.55
C LYS A 21 -30.99 -4.87 32.12
N LEU A 22 -30.74 -4.60 33.40
CA LEU A 22 -30.98 -3.30 34.03
C LEU A 22 -29.92 -2.27 33.58
N PRO A 23 -30.27 -0.98 33.46
CA PRO A 23 -29.36 0.06 32.98
C PRO A 23 -28.40 0.51 34.09
N ILE A 24 -27.10 0.60 33.75
CA ILE A 24 -26.05 1.13 34.61
C ILE A 24 -26.10 2.67 34.55
N PHE A 25 -26.52 3.31 35.63
CA PHE A 25 -26.40 4.77 35.78
C PHE A 25 -24.93 5.15 36.07
N THR A 26 -24.39 6.00 35.19
CA THR A 26 -23.14 6.76 35.36
C THR A 26 -23.14 7.60 36.64
N ARG A 27 -22.04 7.58 37.41
CA ARG A 27 -21.68 8.69 38.31
C ARG A 27 -20.18 9.01 38.26
N LYS A 28 -19.87 10.16 37.67
CA LYS A 28 -18.64 10.93 37.90
C LYS A 28 -18.71 11.60 39.29
N GLY A 29 -17.58 11.70 39.99
CA GLY A 29 -17.35 12.71 41.02
C GLY A 29 -16.79 12.18 42.33
N MET A 30 -15.51 12.43 42.55
CA MET A 30 -14.80 12.34 43.84
C MET A 30 -15.32 13.47 44.75
N LEU A 31 -15.80 13.15 45.95
CA LEU A 31 -15.97 14.09 47.08
C LEU A 31 -16.07 13.31 48.40
N GLU A 32 -15.45 13.88 49.42
CA GLU A 32 -15.09 13.35 50.74
C GLU A 32 -16.25 12.74 51.53
N VAL A 33 -15.93 11.74 52.35
CA VAL A 33 -16.81 11.16 53.37
C VAL A 33 -17.01 12.17 54.51
N PRO A 34 -18.25 12.57 54.85
CA PRO A 34 -18.55 13.05 56.19
C PRO A 34 -19.08 11.87 57.03
N SER A 35 -18.55 11.74 58.25
CA SER A 35 -19.06 10.84 59.29
C SER A 35 -20.53 11.15 59.64
N PRO A 36 -21.38 10.15 59.89
CA PRO A 36 -22.79 10.38 60.18
C PRO A 36 -22.93 11.04 61.56
N THR A 37 -23.70 12.14 61.61
CA THR A 37 -24.12 12.73 62.88
C THR A 37 -25.50 12.17 63.21
N GLU A 38 -25.66 11.64 64.42
CA GLU A 38 -26.92 11.17 64.99
C GLU A 38 -27.94 12.31 65.07
N LYS A 39 -28.73 12.52 64.01
CA LYS A 39 -29.98 13.31 63.99
C LYS A 39 -30.55 13.24 62.58
N ASP A 40 -31.22 12.12 62.29
CA ASP A 40 -32.35 12.03 61.34
C ASP A 40 -32.93 10.60 61.37
N TRP A 41 -32.98 9.99 62.56
CA TRP A 41 -33.77 8.79 62.79
C TRP A 41 -35.20 9.22 63.09
N SER A 42 -36.05 9.29 62.07
CA SER A 42 -37.48 9.11 62.30
C SER A 42 -37.70 7.63 62.64
N LYS A 43 -37.98 7.39 63.92
CA LYS A 43 -38.63 6.16 64.38
C LYS A 43 -40.02 6.13 63.79
N ASP A 44 -40.28 5.21 62.88
CA ASP A 44 -41.45 4.32 62.93
C ASP A 44 -41.39 3.36 61.73
N ASP A 45 -41.88 2.15 61.99
CA ASP A 45 -42.05 1.00 61.09
C ASP A 45 -40.82 0.09 60.90
N GLU A 46 -40.40 -0.55 61.99
CA GLU A 46 -39.95 -1.95 61.91
C GLU A 46 -41.19 -2.85 61.81
N ASP A 47 -41.58 -3.17 60.58
CA ASP A 47 -42.23 -4.45 60.25
C ASP A 47 -41.62 -4.92 58.92
N ASP A 48 -40.61 -5.79 59.06
CA ASP A 48 -40.12 -6.78 58.09
C ASP A 48 -40.23 -6.46 56.59
N CYS A 49 -39.38 -5.54 56.10
CA CYS A 49 -38.81 -5.70 54.75
C CYS A 49 -37.49 -6.47 54.87
N VAL A 50 -37.60 -7.77 55.15
CA VAL A 50 -36.53 -8.71 54.76
C VAL A 50 -36.50 -8.65 53.23
N PHE A 51 -35.60 -7.84 52.68
CA PHE A 51 -35.12 -8.06 51.32
C PHE A 51 -34.41 -9.41 51.37
N SER A 52 -35.18 -10.50 51.24
CA SER A 52 -34.65 -11.78 50.86
C SER A 52 -34.03 -11.56 49.50
N ASP A 53 -32.71 -11.50 49.48
CA ASP A 53 -31.94 -11.55 48.25
C ASP A 53 -32.41 -12.81 47.49
N PRO A 54 -33.05 -12.68 46.31
CA PRO A 54 -33.53 -13.85 45.56
C PRO A 54 -32.37 -14.75 45.10
N GLU A 55 -31.10 -14.34 45.26
CA GLU A 55 -29.94 -15.22 45.05
C GLU A 55 -29.59 -16.08 46.28
N GLN A 56 -30.12 -15.78 47.47
CA GLN A 56 -29.80 -16.50 48.70
C GLN A 56 -30.49 -17.87 48.82
N GLU A 57 -31.59 -18.10 48.07
CA GLU A 57 -32.25 -19.42 47.99
C GLU A 57 -31.48 -20.44 47.14
N VAL A 58 -30.54 -20.01 46.29
CA VAL A 58 -29.83 -20.91 45.35
C VAL A 58 -28.53 -21.46 45.95
N ASP A 59 -28.04 -20.89 47.05
CA ASP A 59 -26.69 -21.12 47.55
C ASP A 59 -26.70 -21.79 48.94
N SER A 60 -27.35 -22.95 49.02
CA SER A 60 -27.58 -23.75 50.24
C SER A 60 -26.38 -24.54 50.77
N LEU A 61 -25.20 -24.41 50.13
CA LEU A 61 -24.01 -25.17 50.51
C LEU A 61 -23.13 -24.41 51.52
N PRO A 62 -22.66 -25.06 52.61
CA PRO A 62 -21.67 -24.48 53.50
C PRO A 62 -20.30 -24.37 52.81
N GLN A 63 -19.43 -23.44 53.27
CA GLN A 63 -18.03 -23.42 52.80
C GLN A 63 -17.29 -24.69 53.29
N PRO A 64 -16.43 -25.30 52.46
CA PRO A 64 -15.90 -24.81 51.16
C PRO A 64 -16.73 -25.22 49.93
N TYR A 65 -17.76 -26.05 50.09
CA TYR A 65 -18.54 -26.63 48.99
C TYR A 65 -19.27 -25.59 48.14
N ARG A 66 -19.68 -24.45 48.73
CA ARG A 66 -20.23 -23.30 47.99
C ARG A 66 -19.27 -22.75 46.92
N MET A 67 -18.00 -22.60 47.28
CA MET A 67 -16.99 -22.08 46.38
C MET A 67 -16.72 -23.08 45.24
N ILE A 68 -16.70 -24.37 45.58
CA ILE A 68 -16.57 -25.45 44.61
C ILE A 68 -17.75 -25.43 43.65
N ASN A 69 -18.99 -25.31 44.14
CA ASN A 69 -20.19 -25.25 43.30
C ASN A 69 -20.17 -24.05 42.36
N LYS A 70 -19.76 -22.86 42.83
CA LYS A 70 -19.60 -21.67 41.96
C LYS A 70 -18.54 -21.86 40.88
N LEU A 71 -17.39 -22.45 41.23
CA LEU A 71 -16.34 -22.73 40.25
C LEU A 71 -16.78 -23.78 39.22
N VAL A 72 -17.49 -24.82 39.66
CA VAL A 72 -18.02 -25.86 38.78
C VAL A 72 -19.08 -25.31 37.84
N ASN A 73 -20.03 -24.53 38.34
CA ASN A 73 -21.05 -23.88 37.50
C ASN A 73 -20.42 -22.88 36.53
N PHE A 74 -19.45 -22.08 36.99
CA PHE A 74 -18.69 -21.19 36.11
C PHE A 74 -17.95 -21.96 34.99
N LEU A 75 -17.36 -23.12 35.30
CA LEU A 75 -16.73 -23.99 34.31
C LEU A 75 -17.76 -24.56 33.33
N PHE A 76 -18.95 -24.98 33.80
CA PHE A 76 -20.02 -25.46 32.94
C PHE A 76 -20.55 -24.37 32.03
N ASP A 77 -20.86 -23.18 32.57
CA ASP A 77 -21.33 -22.03 31.80
C ASP A 77 -20.30 -21.64 30.74
N ARG A 78 -19.02 -21.57 31.13
CA ARG A 78 -17.94 -21.22 30.20
C ARG A 78 -17.72 -22.30 29.13
N SER A 79 -17.82 -23.57 29.50
CA SER A 79 -17.71 -24.69 28.55
C SER A 79 -18.90 -24.70 27.59
N TRP A 80 -20.10 -24.38 28.08
CA TRP A 80 -21.31 -24.30 27.29
C TRP A 80 -21.25 -23.13 26.30
N GLU A 81 -20.80 -21.95 26.73
CA GLU A 81 -20.54 -20.81 25.83
C GLU A 81 -19.58 -21.19 24.70
N ILE A 82 -18.48 -21.88 25.03
CA ILE A 82 -17.50 -22.34 24.03
C ILE A 82 -18.10 -23.39 23.09
N ILE A 83 -18.95 -24.30 23.59
CA ILE A 83 -19.63 -25.29 22.75
C ILE A 83 -20.65 -24.62 21.83
N GLU A 84 -21.43 -23.67 22.34
CA GLU A 84 -22.43 -22.92 21.57
C GLU A 84 -21.76 -22.07 20.48
N GLU A 85 -20.66 -21.37 20.79
CA GLU A 85 -19.83 -20.70 19.79
C GLU A 85 -19.32 -21.69 18.73
N ARG A 86 -18.81 -22.86 19.14
CA ARG A 86 -18.33 -23.89 18.20
C ARG A 86 -19.44 -24.46 17.33
N ASP A 87 -20.65 -24.62 17.84
CA ASP A 87 -21.80 -25.16 17.10
C ASP A 87 -22.39 -24.13 16.14
N VAL A 88 -22.46 -22.86 16.54
CA VAL A 88 -22.80 -21.75 15.63
C VAL A 88 -21.78 -21.69 14.49
N LEU A 89 -20.48 -21.79 14.79
CA LEU A 89 -19.42 -21.80 13.79
C LEU A 89 -19.47 -23.04 12.89
N ARG A 90 -19.73 -24.24 13.42
CA ARG A 90 -19.90 -25.46 12.61
C ARG A 90 -21.11 -25.38 11.69
N THR A 91 -22.21 -24.81 12.17
CA THR A 91 -23.42 -24.61 11.36
C THR A 91 -23.17 -23.55 10.30
N ALA A 92 -22.36 -22.52 10.59
CA ALA A 92 -21.90 -21.54 9.61
C ALA A 92 -20.97 -22.16 8.56
N GLU A 93 -20.03 -23.04 8.96
CA GLU A 93 -19.15 -23.79 8.05
C GLU A 93 -19.94 -24.76 7.15
N LEU A 94 -20.91 -25.49 7.70
CA LEU A 94 -21.77 -26.39 6.93
C LEU A 94 -22.75 -25.65 5.99
N SER A 95 -23.03 -24.38 6.28
CA SER A 95 -23.83 -23.51 5.41
C SER A 95 -22.99 -22.66 4.45
N ARG A 96 -21.65 -22.80 4.46
CA ARG A 96 -20.78 -22.21 3.42
C ARG A 96 -21.09 -22.87 2.09
N ILE A 97 -21.83 -22.16 1.25
CA ILE A 97 -22.02 -22.53 -0.16
C ILE A 97 -20.63 -22.50 -0.81
N GLN A 98 -20.20 -23.63 -1.38
CA GLN A 98 -18.95 -23.64 -2.14
C GLN A 98 -19.08 -22.69 -3.33
N PRO A 99 -18.16 -21.72 -3.47
CA PRO A 99 -18.22 -20.77 -4.58
C PRO A 99 -18.07 -21.51 -5.91
N THR A 100 -18.69 -20.97 -6.96
CA THR A 100 -18.50 -21.53 -8.32
C THR A 100 -17.03 -21.40 -8.70
N ILE A 101 -16.38 -22.53 -9.00
CA ILE A 101 -14.97 -22.60 -9.38
C ILE A 101 -14.87 -22.50 -10.90
N TYR A 102 -14.10 -21.52 -11.40
CA TYR A 102 -13.82 -21.36 -12.81
C TYR A 102 -12.44 -21.91 -13.17
N PRO A 103 -12.33 -22.76 -14.22
CA PRO A 103 -11.05 -23.19 -14.75
C PRO A 103 -10.35 -22.05 -15.49
N PRO A 104 -9.04 -22.18 -15.78
CA PRO A 104 -8.33 -21.22 -16.62
C PRO A 104 -8.94 -21.15 -18.02
N PHE A 105 -8.98 -19.94 -18.59
CA PHE A 105 -9.39 -19.69 -19.97
C PHE A 105 -8.35 -20.24 -20.96
N MET A 106 -7.07 -20.07 -20.65
CA MET A 106 -5.95 -20.62 -21.41
C MET A 106 -4.83 -21.06 -20.47
N GLU A 107 -4.03 -22.00 -20.96
CA GLU A 107 -2.81 -22.47 -20.32
C GLU A 107 -1.65 -22.30 -21.30
N SER A 108 -0.58 -21.65 -20.86
CA SER A 108 0.68 -21.57 -21.59
C SER A 108 1.70 -22.45 -20.89
N THR A 109 2.08 -23.54 -21.53
CA THR A 109 3.18 -24.40 -21.08
C THR A 109 4.52 -23.74 -21.40
N LEU A 110 5.34 -23.54 -20.37
CA LEU A 110 6.68 -23.01 -20.46
C LEU A 110 7.69 -24.14 -20.27
N ASN A 111 8.74 -24.12 -21.09
CA ASN A 111 9.85 -25.07 -20.97
C ASN A 111 10.66 -24.87 -19.67
N LYS A 112 10.55 -23.70 -19.02
CA LYS A 112 11.32 -23.34 -17.83
C LYS A 112 10.47 -22.53 -16.87
N MET A 113 10.79 -22.65 -15.57
CA MET A 113 10.08 -21.96 -14.51
C MET A 113 10.22 -20.43 -14.65
N PRO A 114 9.11 -19.68 -14.65
CA PRO A 114 9.16 -18.22 -14.63
C PRO A 114 9.41 -17.73 -13.19
N ASN A 115 10.40 -16.85 -13.04
CA ASN A 115 10.75 -16.23 -11.76
C ASN A 115 9.83 -15.03 -11.46
N CYS A 116 9.49 -14.26 -12.48
CA CYS A 116 8.70 -13.04 -12.35
C CYS A 116 7.86 -12.77 -13.61
N MET A 117 6.78 -12.00 -13.44
CA MET A 117 5.86 -11.64 -14.51
C MET A 117 5.44 -10.17 -14.38
N ALA A 118 5.29 -9.49 -15.52
CA ALA A 118 4.67 -8.17 -15.61
C ALA A 118 3.74 -8.11 -16.83
N VAL A 119 2.66 -7.33 -16.73
CA VAL A 119 1.71 -7.12 -17.82
C VAL A 119 1.63 -5.62 -18.09
N SER A 120 1.69 -5.25 -19.37
CA SER A 120 1.47 -3.88 -19.82
C SER A 120 0.81 -3.93 -21.19
N GLN A 121 -0.24 -3.11 -21.37
CA GLN A 121 -1.07 -3.13 -22.57
C GLN A 121 -1.52 -4.57 -22.92
N ASP A 122 -1.22 -5.03 -24.14
CA ASP A 122 -1.59 -6.35 -24.69
C ASP A 122 -0.46 -7.39 -24.55
N TYR A 123 0.62 -7.07 -23.84
CA TYR A 123 1.82 -7.88 -23.74
C TYR A 123 2.07 -8.39 -22.31
N VAL A 124 2.56 -9.62 -22.23
CA VAL A 124 3.00 -10.26 -20.99
C VAL A 124 4.50 -10.48 -21.08
N PHE A 125 5.22 -9.95 -20.08
CA PHE A 125 6.66 -10.07 -19.96
C PHE A 125 6.99 -11.07 -18.86
N ILE A 126 7.68 -12.13 -19.22
CA ILE A 126 8.02 -13.23 -18.31
C ILE A 126 9.53 -13.32 -18.19
N GLY A 127 10.05 -13.07 -16.99
CA GLY A 127 11.45 -13.26 -16.64
C GLY A 127 11.71 -14.71 -16.26
N GLY A 128 12.75 -15.30 -16.83
CA GLY A 128 13.14 -16.68 -16.56
C GLY A 128 14.65 -16.85 -16.67
N THR A 129 15.07 -18.07 -17.00
CA THR A 129 16.51 -18.35 -17.04
C THR A 129 17.18 -17.62 -18.19
N LYS A 130 18.36 -17.04 -17.97
CA LYS A 130 19.20 -16.40 -19.01
C LYS A 130 18.54 -15.26 -19.80
N GLY A 131 17.39 -14.74 -19.35
CA GLY A 131 16.65 -13.74 -20.12
C GLY A 131 15.18 -13.58 -19.77
N PHE A 132 14.45 -12.96 -20.70
CA PHE A 132 13.00 -12.79 -20.61
C PHE A 132 12.32 -13.07 -21.94
N SER A 133 11.01 -13.31 -21.89
CA SER A 133 10.18 -13.60 -23.06
C SER A 133 8.92 -12.75 -23.07
N ILE A 134 8.45 -12.44 -24.27
CA ILE A 134 7.28 -11.58 -24.52
C ILE A 134 6.19 -12.46 -25.14
N TYR A 135 5.00 -12.45 -24.54
CA TYR A 135 3.82 -13.16 -24.99
C TYR A 135 2.71 -12.17 -25.28
N ASN A 136 1.83 -12.52 -26.20
CA ASN A 136 0.59 -11.79 -26.40
C ASN A 136 -0.43 -12.25 -25.36
N LEU A 137 -1.12 -11.30 -24.73
CA LEU A 137 -2.07 -11.56 -23.66
C LEU A 137 -3.31 -12.34 -24.13
N HIS A 138 -3.77 -12.13 -25.36
CA HIS A 138 -5.02 -12.69 -25.88
C HIS A 138 -4.92 -14.13 -26.36
N ASN A 139 -3.80 -14.49 -26.99
CA ASN A 139 -3.61 -15.82 -27.57
C ASN A 139 -2.55 -16.66 -26.83
N ALA A 140 -1.91 -16.09 -25.79
CA ALA A 140 -0.80 -16.69 -25.06
C ALA A 140 0.35 -17.20 -25.94
N LYS A 141 0.45 -16.71 -27.20
CA LYS A 141 1.51 -17.08 -28.14
C LYS A 141 2.77 -16.31 -27.76
N ARG A 142 3.88 -17.03 -27.67
CA ARG A 142 5.21 -16.45 -27.49
C ARG A 142 5.59 -15.66 -28.75
N ILE A 143 5.77 -14.36 -28.60
CA ILE A 143 6.12 -13.44 -29.69
C ILE A 143 7.64 -13.32 -29.81
N TYR A 144 8.33 -13.24 -28.66
CA TYR A 144 9.77 -12.98 -28.63
C TYR A 144 10.47 -13.62 -27.44
N VAL A 145 11.73 -13.99 -27.62
CA VAL A 145 12.60 -14.51 -26.57
C VAL A 145 13.93 -13.76 -26.62
N TRP A 146 14.30 -13.15 -25.51
CA TRP A 146 15.58 -12.48 -25.33
C TRP A 146 16.44 -13.25 -24.34
N GLU A 147 17.24 -14.19 -24.85
CA GLU A 147 18.18 -15.02 -24.06
C GLU A 147 19.63 -14.58 -24.31
N LYS A 148 19.99 -13.37 -23.87
CA LYS A 148 21.38 -12.87 -23.98
C LYS A 148 22.07 -12.72 -22.63
N LEU A 149 21.41 -13.06 -21.53
CA LEU A 149 22.00 -12.99 -20.19
C LEU A 149 22.72 -14.27 -19.85
N LYS A 150 23.77 -14.14 -19.05
CA LYS A 150 24.45 -15.28 -18.42
C LYS A 150 23.71 -15.80 -17.20
N VAL A 151 22.87 -14.95 -16.62
CA VAL A 151 22.24 -15.11 -15.30
C VAL A 151 20.74 -14.88 -15.44
N ASP A 152 19.97 -15.39 -14.49
CA ASP A 152 18.51 -15.41 -14.55
C ASP A 152 17.91 -14.06 -14.16
N VAL A 153 16.68 -13.81 -14.62
CA VAL A 153 15.94 -12.58 -14.29
C VAL A 153 15.15 -12.80 -13.01
N THR A 154 15.38 -11.96 -12.00
CA THR A 154 14.73 -12.04 -10.67
C THR A 154 13.44 -11.23 -10.59
N SER A 155 13.42 -10.05 -11.20
CA SER A 155 12.25 -9.18 -11.26
C SER A 155 12.17 -8.48 -12.61
N ILE A 156 10.95 -8.17 -13.05
CA ILE A 156 10.70 -7.46 -14.30
C ILE A 156 9.62 -6.41 -14.07
N TRP A 157 9.88 -5.21 -14.57
CA TRP A 157 8.94 -4.10 -14.55
C TRP A 157 8.56 -3.71 -15.97
N ALA A 158 7.28 -3.43 -16.17
CA ALA A 158 6.75 -2.93 -17.43
C ALA A 158 5.85 -1.72 -17.15
N THR A 159 6.16 -0.59 -17.78
CA THR A 159 5.41 0.66 -17.64
C THR A 159 4.84 1.07 -18.99
N ASP A 160 3.54 1.32 -19.01
CA ASP A 160 2.83 1.86 -20.18
C ASP A 160 3.12 3.36 -20.33
N LEU A 161 3.61 3.76 -21.51
CA LEU A 161 3.86 5.15 -21.90
C LEU A 161 2.83 5.67 -22.92
N GLY A 162 1.74 4.94 -23.14
CA GLY A 162 0.69 5.21 -24.13
C GLY A 162 0.78 4.25 -25.30
N ASN A 163 1.61 4.56 -26.30
CA ASN A 163 1.84 3.68 -27.47
C ASN A 163 3.13 2.85 -27.34
N GLU A 164 3.88 3.04 -26.26
CA GLU A 164 5.21 2.49 -26.03
C GLU A 164 5.25 1.83 -24.67
N ILE A 165 6.13 0.84 -24.51
CA ILE A 165 6.32 0.15 -23.24
C ILE A 165 7.79 0.25 -22.84
N LEU A 166 8.04 0.70 -21.62
CA LEU A 166 9.37 0.65 -21.00
C LEU A 166 9.46 -0.63 -20.16
N ILE A 167 10.50 -1.42 -20.40
CA ILE A 167 10.71 -2.71 -19.74
C ILE A 167 12.05 -2.69 -19.02
N ALA A 168 12.08 -3.17 -17.78
CA ALA A 168 13.27 -3.16 -16.94
C ALA A 168 13.40 -4.50 -16.18
N PRO A 169 14.02 -5.53 -16.77
CA PRO A 169 14.46 -6.71 -16.06
C PRO A 169 15.67 -6.42 -15.17
N VAL A 170 15.68 -7.06 -13.99
CA VAL A 170 16.79 -7.13 -13.06
C VAL A 170 17.29 -8.56 -13.00
N ASP A 171 18.59 -8.78 -13.19
CA ASP A 171 19.19 -10.12 -13.08
C ASP A 171 19.58 -10.49 -11.64
N GLU A 172 19.99 -11.75 -11.40
CA GLU A 172 20.43 -12.18 -10.05
C GLU A 172 21.71 -11.44 -9.58
N MET A 173 22.48 -10.87 -10.50
CA MET A 173 23.62 -10.03 -10.17
C MET A 173 23.21 -8.57 -9.85
N GLY A 174 21.91 -8.26 -9.86
CA GLY A 174 21.37 -6.94 -9.57
C GLY A 174 21.64 -5.89 -10.67
N ILE A 175 21.99 -6.30 -11.88
CA ILE A 175 22.14 -5.43 -13.05
C ILE A 175 20.76 -5.21 -13.68
N ILE A 176 20.47 -3.95 -13.96
CA ILE A 176 19.18 -3.53 -14.52
C ILE A 176 19.40 -3.20 -15.99
N ARG A 177 18.59 -3.75 -16.89
CA ARG A 177 18.68 -3.43 -18.32
C ARG A 177 17.40 -2.75 -18.77
N LEU A 178 17.50 -1.50 -19.19
CA LEU A 178 16.36 -0.73 -19.68
C LEU A 178 16.13 -1.02 -21.17
N PHE A 179 14.94 -1.51 -21.50
CA PHE A 179 14.50 -1.74 -22.86
C PHE A 179 13.31 -0.84 -23.21
N TYR A 180 13.34 -0.29 -24.40
CA TYR A 180 12.24 0.46 -24.99
C TYR A 180 11.57 -0.41 -26.05
N PHE A 181 10.26 -0.61 -25.92
CA PHE A 181 9.46 -1.42 -26.82
C PHE A 181 8.46 -0.54 -27.57
N TYR A 182 8.60 -0.49 -28.90
CA TYR A 182 7.78 0.35 -29.78
C TYR A 182 7.54 -0.35 -31.11
N LYS A 183 6.27 -0.39 -31.56
CA LYS A 183 5.84 -1.01 -32.85
C LYS A 183 6.54 -2.35 -33.11
N ASP A 184 6.45 -3.26 -32.16
CA ASP A 184 7.03 -4.61 -32.25
C ASP A 184 8.56 -4.64 -32.42
N SER A 185 9.25 -3.56 -32.05
CA SER A 185 10.70 -3.49 -32.04
C SER A 185 11.20 -3.27 -30.62
N LEU A 186 12.22 -4.06 -30.24
CA LEU A 186 12.83 -3.98 -28.91
C LEU A 186 14.21 -3.32 -29.02
N PHE A 187 14.40 -2.23 -28.28
CA PHE A 187 15.63 -1.45 -28.26
C PHE A 187 16.25 -1.52 -26.85
N LEU A 188 17.56 -1.78 -26.76
CA LEU A 188 18.28 -1.70 -25.49
C LEU A 188 18.78 -0.25 -25.30
N ILE A 189 18.36 0.40 -24.22
CA ILE A 189 18.75 1.77 -23.92
C ILE A 189 20.09 1.77 -23.18
N LYS A 190 20.12 1.12 -22.02
CA LYS A 190 21.28 1.14 -21.11
C LYS A 190 21.19 0.00 -20.09
N ALA A 191 22.34 -0.58 -19.75
CA ALA A 191 22.50 -1.36 -18.54
C ALA A 191 22.95 -0.43 -17.40
N ILE A 192 22.20 -0.41 -16.31
CA ILE A 192 22.51 0.32 -15.08
C ILE A 192 23.19 -0.67 -14.14
N ASN A 193 24.24 -0.21 -13.46
CA ASN A 193 25.02 -1.00 -12.50
C ASN A 193 25.78 -2.19 -13.13
N GLU A 194 26.08 -2.10 -14.42
CA GLU A 194 27.06 -2.96 -15.08
C GLU A 194 28.47 -2.39 -14.84
N VAL A 195 29.31 -3.12 -14.11
CA VAL A 195 30.67 -2.70 -13.73
C VAL A 195 31.65 -3.82 -14.12
N ASP A 196 32.82 -3.46 -14.66
CA ASP A 196 33.85 -4.44 -15.07
C ASP A 196 34.45 -5.22 -13.88
N ASP A 197 34.39 -4.65 -12.68
CA ASP A 197 34.92 -5.22 -11.44
C ASP A 197 33.78 -5.74 -10.55
N THR A 198 33.60 -7.05 -10.53
CA THR A 198 32.56 -7.73 -9.75
C THR A 198 32.67 -7.47 -8.25
N SER A 199 33.84 -7.07 -7.73
CA SER A 199 34.03 -6.75 -6.31
C SER A 199 33.38 -5.43 -5.87
N LYS A 200 33.06 -4.54 -6.82
CA LYS A 200 32.39 -3.25 -6.59
C LYS A 200 30.95 -3.23 -7.05
N GLN A 201 30.43 -4.39 -7.46
CA GLN A 201 29.08 -4.50 -7.97
C GLN A 201 28.10 -4.24 -6.83
N THR A 202 27.18 -3.31 -7.08
CA THR A 202 26.03 -3.14 -6.19
C THR A 202 24.92 -4.09 -6.64
N THR A 203 23.96 -4.40 -5.78
CA THR A 203 22.80 -5.22 -6.11
C THR A 203 21.57 -4.35 -6.06
N CYS A 204 20.76 -4.34 -7.13
CA CYS A 204 19.46 -3.69 -7.12
C CYS A 204 18.46 -4.52 -6.31
N ILE A 205 17.98 -3.97 -5.19
CA ILE A 205 16.98 -4.61 -4.33
C ILE A 205 15.56 -4.25 -4.76
N LYS A 206 15.35 -2.97 -5.08
CA LYS A 206 14.02 -2.42 -5.39
C LYS A 206 14.15 -1.37 -6.47
N MET A 207 13.15 -1.29 -7.34
CA MET A 207 13.06 -0.26 -8.36
C MET A 207 11.63 0.23 -8.52
N GLU A 208 11.49 1.47 -8.99
CA GLU A 208 10.21 2.06 -9.34
C GLU A 208 10.38 3.02 -10.52
N ILE A 209 9.38 3.07 -11.39
CA ILE A 209 9.32 3.97 -12.54
C ILE A 209 8.09 4.87 -12.34
N SER A 210 8.25 6.18 -12.55
CA SER A 210 7.14 7.13 -12.40
C SER A 210 5.99 6.83 -13.37
N GLU A 211 4.76 7.14 -13.00
CA GLU A 211 3.62 7.13 -13.92
C GLU A 211 3.96 8.00 -15.16
N GLY A 212 3.90 7.43 -16.36
CA GLY A 212 4.31 8.10 -17.61
C GLY A 212 5.81 8.03 -17.96
N GLY A 213 6.65 7.39 -17.14
CA GLY A 213 8.03 7.01 -17.48
C GLY A 213 9.06 8.14 -17.60
N ASP A 214 8.85 9.27 -16.93
CA ASP A 214 9.81 10.40 -16.92
C ASP A 214 11.00 10.17 -15.98
N PHE A 215 10.81 9.39 -14.92
CA PHE A 215 11.84 9.11 -13.92
C PHE A 215 11.86 7.63 -13.54
N ALA A 216 13.04 7.15 -13.14
CA ALA A 216 13.24 5.83 -12.55
C ALA A 216 14.13 5.94 -11.32
N ALA A 217 13.84 5.17 -10.28
CA ALA A 217 14.63 5.12 -9.05
C ALA A 217 15.01 3.68 -8.73
N PHE A 218 16.26 3.50 -8.28
CA PHE A 218 16.87 2.20 -8.03
C PHE A 218 17.51 2.19 -6.64
N LEU A 219 17.06 1.27 -5.78
CA LEU A 219 17.67 1.02 -4.48
C LEU A 219 18.80 0.02 -4.66
N LEU A 220 20.03 0.52 -4.54
CA LEU A 220 21.27 -0.22 -4.74
C LEU A 220 21.95 -0.50 -3.40
N GLN A 221 22.41 -1.73 -3.21
CA GLN A 221 23.17 -2.17 -2.03
C GLN A 221 24.56 -2.66 -2.44
N GLY A 222 25.62 -2.18 -1.81
CA GLY A 222 26.97 -2.72 -2.04
C GLY A 222 27.98 -2.28 -1.00
N ALA A 223 28.97 -3.13 -0.71
CA ALA A 223 30.02 -2.88 0.28
C ALA A 223 29.53 -2.41 1.67
N GLY A 224 28.34 -2.87 2.09
CA GLY A 224 27.69 -2.48 3.36
C GLY A 224 26.90 -1.17 3.31
N ASP A 225 26.94 -0.43 2.21
CA ASP A 225 26.17 0.80 1.99
C ASP A 225 24.89 0.52 1.20
N ILE A 226 23.81 1.22 1.56
CA ILE A 226 22.55 1.26 0.80
C ILE A 226 22.34 2.68 0.29
N CYS A 227 21.93 2.82 -0.96
CA CYS A 227 21.65 4.11 -1.58
C CYS A 227 20.54 4.01 -2.63
N LEU A 228 19.78 5.09 -2.76
CA LEU A 228 18.74 5.26 -3.76
C LEU A 228 19.23 6.19 -4.86
N ASP A 229 19.47 5.66 -6.05
CA ASP A 229 19.89 6.42 -7.23
C ASP A 229 18.67 6.74 -8.10
N VAL A 230 18.50 8.00 -8.50
CA VAL A 230 17.34 8.49 -9.26
C VAL A 230 17.79 9.02 -10.62
N TYR A 231 17.11 8.59 -11.67
CA TYR A 231 17.41 8.91 -13.07
C TYR A 231 16.22 9.60 -13.73
N LYS A 232 16.51 10.60 -14.56
CA LYS A 232 15.57 11.20 -15.51
C LYS A 232 15.69 10.50 -16.86
N LEU A 233 14.56 10.05 -17.40
CA LEU A 233 14.46 9.28 -18.63
C LEU A 233 14.06 10.20 -19.80
N PRO A 234 14.85 10.27 -20.89
CA PRO A 234 14.55 11.14 -22.03
C PRO A 234 13.52 10.52 -22.99
N LYS A 235 12.33 10.19 -22.50
CA LYS A 235 11.28 9.48 -23.27
C LYS A 235 10.92 10.17 -24.59
N GLU A 236 10.79 11.49 -24.59
CA GLU A 236 10.48 12.28 -25.78
C GLU A 236 11.58 12.22 -26.85
N SER A 237 12.83 12.00 -26.42
CA SER A 237 13.97 11.83 -27.34
C SER A 237 13.98 10.43 -27.92
N TRP A 238 13.70 9.40 -27.12
CA TRP A 238 13.58 8.02 -27.60
C TRP A 238 12.52 7.89 -28.70
N LEU A 239 11.33 8.47 -28.50
CA LEU A 239 10.29 8.45 -29.51
C LEU A 239 10.77 9.06 -30.84
N LYS A 240 11.40 10.24 -30.79
CA LYS A 240 11.95 10.91 -31.98
C LYS A 240 13.07 10.11 -32.65
N GLU A 241 13.94 9.49 -31.87
CA GLU A 241 15.07 8.69 -32.35
C GLU A 241 14.62 7.37 -32.99
N VAL A 242 13.53 6.77 -32.50
CA VAL A 242 12.95 5.55 -33.07
C VAL A 242 12.10 5.84 -34.30
N GLU A 243 11.32 6.93 -34.31
CA GLU A 243 10.55 7.35 -35.48
C GLU A 243 11.42 7.89 -36.62
N TYR A 244 12.50 8.59 -36.27
CA TYR A 244 13.47 9.14 -37.21
C TYR A 244 14.90 8.74 -36.80
N PRO A 245 15.32 7.50 -37.09
CA PRO A 245 16.68 7.06 -36.83
C PRO A 245 17.67 7.97 -37.55
N GLN A 246 18.31 8.89 -36.83
CA GLN A 246 19.34 9.73 -37.40
C GLN A 246 20.50 8.82 -37.82
N LEU A 247 20.80 8.81 -39.11
CA LEU A 247 22.05 8.29 -39.68
C LEU A 247 23.23 9.12 -39.13
N SER A 248 23.54 8.98 -37.84
CA SER A 248 24.78 9.48 -37.26
C SER A 248 25.91 8.48 -37.56
N ALA A 249 26.19 8.31 -38.84
CA ALA A 249 27.44 7.75 -39.31
C ALA A 249 28.25 8.87 -39.96
N ASP A 250 29.07 9.53 -39.14
CA ASP A 250 30.32 10.11 -39.63
C ASP A 250 31.13 8.98 -40.28
N SER A 251 30.98 8.81 -41.60
CA SER A 251 31.96 8.13 -42.41
C SER A 251 32.01 8.75 -43.80
N LYS A 252 32.85 9.79 -43.93
CA LYS A 252 33.47 10.12 -45.22
C LYS A 252 34.38 8.96 -45.64
N LYS A 253 33.84 7.90 -46.24
CA LYS A 253 34.58 7.05 -47.19
C LYS A 253 33.65 6.54 -48.29
N LYS A 254 33.89 7.07 -49.49
CA LYS A 254 33.35 6.60 -50.77
C LYS A 254 33.88 5.19 -51.11
N VAL A 255 33.09 4.49 -51.92
CA VAL A 255 33.41 3.35 -52.83
C VAL A 255 33.34 1.97 -52.13
N ARG A 256 32.59 0.95 -52.59
CA ARG A 256 32.31 0.48 -53.96
C ARG A 256 31.00 -0.35 -54.02
N GLN A 257 30.25 -0.20 -55.11
CA GLN A 257 29.15 -1.07 -55.54
C GLN A 257 29.60 -2.53 -55.73
N LEU A 258 28.72 -3.48 -55.41
CA LEU A 258 28.57 -4.77 -56.09
C LEU A 258 27.08 -5.16 -56.01
N GLN A 259 26.26 -4.70 -56.96
CA GLN A 259 25.74 -5.47 -58.09
C GLN A 259 24.93 -6.74 -57.72
N LEU A 260 23.62 -6.54 -57.89
CA LEU A 260 22.49 -7.43 -58.12
C LEU A 260 22.74 -8.60 -59.08
N ASN A 261 22.20 -9.78 -58.73
CA ASN A 261 21.65 -10.83 -59.60
C ASN A 261 20.37 -11.31 -58.85
N THR A 262 19.09 -11.11 -59.24
CA THR A 262 18.27 -11.57 -60.40
C THR A 262 18.28 -13.11 -60.53
N LEU A 263 17.22 -13.92 -60.51
CA LEU A 263 15.73 -13.89 -60.37
C LEU A 263 15.34 -15.37 -60.02
N ASP A 264 14.25 -15.73 -59.30
CA ASP A 264 12.93 -16.03 -59.90
C ASP A 264 11.84 -16.40 -58.84
N PRO A 265 10.54 -16.34 -59.19
CA PRO A 265 9.41 -15.97 -58.33
C PRO A 265 8.36 -17.09 -58.11
N VAL A 266 7.24 -16.74 -57.45
CA VAL A 266 5.97 -17.49 -57.21
C VAL A 266 6.01 -18.34 -55.92
N THR A 267 5.18 -18.15 -54.90
CA THR A 267 3.71 -17.98 -54.84
C THR A 267 3.25 -16.95 -53.79
N THR A 268 2.32 -16.09 -54.18
CA THR A 268 1.35 -15.46 -53.29
C THR A 268 0.39 -16.52 -52.74
N ASP A 269 0.28 -16.62 -51.42
CA ASP A 269 -0.96 -16.83 -50.65
C ASP A 269 -0.60 -17.44 -49.29
N THR A 270 -0.62 -16.60 -48.25
CA THR A 270 -1.13 -16.86 -46.89
C THR A 270 -0.78 -15.60 -46.09
N PHE A 271 -1.74 -14.68 -45.96
CA PHE A 271 -1.67 -13.60 -44.97
C PHE A 271 -1.90 -14.21 -43.58
N GLU A 272 -0.86 -14.83 -43.02
CA GLU A 272 -0.69 -14.88 -41.57
C GLU A 272 0.27 -13.75 -41.22
N MET A 273 -0.26 -12.73 -40.55
CA MET A 273 0.52 -11.59 -40.08
C MET A 273 1.40 -12.10 -38.93
N ASP A 274 2.57 -12.66 -39.24
CA ASP A 274 3.57 -13.05 -38.24
C ASP A 274 4.11 -11.76 -37.61
N ILE A 275 3.49 -11.36 -36.49
CA ILE A 275 4.00 -10.33 -35.59
C ILE A 275 5.27 -10.91 -34.96
N ASN A 276 6.42 -10.76 -35.62
CA ASN A 276 7.70 -11.19 -35.10
C ASN A 276 8.47 -9.95 -34.61
N ILE A 277 8.61 -9.84 -33.28
CA ILE A 277 9.32 -8.71 -32.67
C ILE A 277 10.79 -8.78 -33.06
N CYS A 278 11.35 -7.66 -33.51
CA CYS A 278 12.75 -7.60 -33.90
C CYS A 278 13.59 -6.80 -32.91
N PHE A 279 14.68 -7.38 -32.41
CA PHE A 279 15.64 -6.65 -31.58
C PHE A 279 16.57 -5.78 -32.44
N ARG A 280 16.57 -4.47 -32.16
CA ARG A 280 17.35 -3.45 -32.89
C ARG A 280 18.47 -2.93 -32.01
N GLY A 281 19.55 -3.71 -31.89
CA GLY A 281 20.70 -3.36 -31.05
C GLY A 281 21.60 -2.23 -31.58
N ASP A 282 21.48 -1.87 -32.86
CA ASP A 282 22.37 -0.89 -33.51
C ASP A 282 21.92 0.56 -33.36
N VAL A 283 20.68 0.79 -32.90
CA VAL A 283 20.12 2.13 -32.68
C VAL A 283 20.48 2.58 -31.27
N LYS A 284 21.39 3.57 -31.17
CA LYS A 284 21.77 4.16 -29.89
C LYS A 284 20.76 5.20 -29.47
N LEU A 285 19.96 4.87 -28.47
CA LEU A 285 19.03 5.80 -27.85
C LEU A 285 19.75 6.72 -26.85
N SER A 286 19.20 7.91 -26.63
CA SER A 286 19.68 8.85 -25.62
C SER A 286 19.72 8.21 -24.22
N LEU A 287 20.80 8.45 -23.47
CA LEU A 287 21.02 7.76 -22.20
C LEU A 287 20.24 8.42 -21.05
N PRO A 288 19.72 7.64 -20.07
CA PRO A 288 19.20 8.16 -18.82
C PRO A 288 20.19 9.05 -18.07
N VAL A 289 19.70 10.17 -17.52
CA VAL A 289 20.50 11.16 -16.80
C VAL A 289 20.37 10.92 -15.29
N HIS A 290 21.48 10.65 -14.60
CA HIS A 290 21.49 10.52 -13.14
C HIS A 290 21.30 11.91 -12.51
N ILE A 291 20.28 12.08 -11.66
CA ILE A 291 19.92 13.39 -11.07
C ILE A 291 20.25 13.52 -9.60
N MET A 292 20.10 12.45 -8.80
CA MET A 292 20.41 12.47 -7.36
C MET A 292 20.69 11.09 -6.81
N LYS A 293 21.43 11.06 -5.69
CA LYS A 293 21.76 9.87 -4.90
C LYS A 293 21.44 10.10 -3.44
N ILE A 294 20.49 9.36 -2.89
CA ILE A 294 19.99 9.52 -1.52
C ILE A 294 20.51 8.36 -0.66
N LYS A 295 21.08 8.67 0.50
CA LYS A 295 21.50 7.67 1.51
C LYS A 295 20.50 7.65 2.68
N PRO A 296 20.46 6.57 3.47
CA PRO A 296 19.69 6.54 4.71
C PRO A 296 19.96 7.79 5.57
N PRO A 297 18.94 8.34 6.23
CA PRO A 297 19.12 9.49 7.11
C PRO A 297 20.11 9.11 8.21
N LYS A 298 21.02 10.03 8.50
CA LYS A 298 21.96 9.82 9.61
C LYS A 298 21.17 9.72 10.92
N PRO A 299 21.60 8.85 11.85
CA PRO A 299 21.04 8.85 13.20
C PRO A 299 21.18 10.24 13.79
N VAL A 300 20.23 10.61 14.63
CA VAL A 300 20.22 11.90 15.31
C VAL A 300 21.42 11.93 16.27
N THR A 301 22.45 12.73 15.94
CA THR A 301 23.67 12.89 16.74
C THR A 301 23.65 14.22 17.50
N GLY A 302 24.40 14.31 18.59
CA GLY A 302 24.52 15.53 19.34
C GLY A 302 24.91 16.74 18.50
N THR A 303 24.39 17.88 18.92
CA THR A 303 24.58 19.14 18.23
C THR A 303 26.02 19.64 18.39
N THR A 304 26.61 20.11 17.30
CA THR A 304 27.86 20.88 17.35
C THR A 304 27.61 22.38 17.50
N PHE A 305 26.35 22.81 17.54
CA PHE A 305 25.99 24.22 17.64
C PHE A 305 26.37 24.80 19.01
N LYS A 306 27.05 25.94 19.01
CA LYS A 306 27.47 26.62 20.24
C LYS A 306 26.36 27.46 20.85
N SER A 307 25.37 27.87 20.04
CA SER A 307 24.21 28.62 20.50
C SER A 307 22.97 28.37 19.65
N PRO A 308 21.75 28.57 20.18
CA PRO A 308 20.52 28.49 19.39
C PRO A 308 20.49 29.46 18.20
N LEU A 309 21.13 30.63 18.31
CA LEU A 309 21.22 31.61 17.23
C LEU A 309 21.99 31.07 16.01
N GLU A 310 22.99 30.22 16.26
CA GLU A 310 23.77 29.54 15.23
C GLU A 310 22.92 28.48 14.48
N VAL A 311 21.95 27.87 15.17
CA VAL A 311 20.96 26.96 14.58
C VAL A 311 20.06 27.75 13.63
N PHE A 312 19.47 28.86 14.11
CA PHE A 312 18.58 29.71 13.30
C PHE A 312 19.31 30.36 12.12
N ALA A 313 20.58 30.73 12.27
CA ALA A 313 21.37 31.31 11.18
C ALA A 313 21.70 30.32 10.06
N LYS A 314 21.69 29.01 10.33
CA LYS A 314 21.89 27.97 9.31
C LYS A 314 20.58 27.49 8.66
N ILE A 315 19.44 27.90 9.20
CA ILE A 315 18.12 27.57 8.68
C ILE A 315 17.67 28.75 7.80
N GLU A 316 18.07 28.73 6.53
CA GLU A 316 17.49 29.62 5.52
C GLU A 316 16.11 29.08 5.11
N ASP A 317 15.10 29.95 5.08
CA ASP A 317 13.73 29.68 4.61
C ASP A 317 13.04 28.44 5.20
N CYS A 318 12.77 28.50 6.51
CA CYS A 318 12.02 27.46 7.23
C CYS A 318 10.52 27.47 6.90
N CYS A 319 10.16 27.00 5.70
CA CYS A 319 8.77 26.73 5.32
C CYS A 319 8.43 25.24 5.53
N GLY A 320 8.60 24.70 6.74
CA GLY A 320 8.21 23.31 7.03
C GLY A 320 8.70 22.75 8.37
N LEU A 321 8.25 21.53 8.69
CA LEU A 321 8.84 20.71 9.74
C LEU A 321 10.14 20.11 9.20
N GLY A 322 11.27 20.41 9.84
CA GLY A 322 12.57 19.86 9.49
C GLY A 322 12.73 18.40 9.93
N SER A 323 13.78 17.74 9.46
CA SER A 323 14.10 16.33 9.74
C SER A 323 14.45 16.00 11.20
N GLY A 324 14.38 16.98 12.11
CA GLY A 324 14.82 16.86 13.51
C GLY A 324 16.33 16.92 13.71
N GLN A 325 17.13 16.86 12.64
CA GLN A 325 18.61 16.86 12.70
C GLN A 325 19.20 18.18 13.22
N ASN A 326 18.46 19.28 13.06
CA ASN A 326 18.84 20.59 13.57
C ASN A 326 18.29 20.80 14.99
N HIS A 327 18.84 20.08 15.98
CA HIS A 327 18.48 20.21 17.39
C HIS A 327 19.59 20.83 18.24
N PHE A 328 19.25 21.14 19.50
CA PHE A 328 20.20 21.69 20.48
C PHE A 328 20.62 20.68 21.59
N ILE A 329 20.22 19.42 21.47
CA ILE A 329 20.66 18.33 22.37
C ILE A 329 22.14 18.01 22.09
N LYS A 330 23.00 17.99 23.13
CA LYS A 330 24.44 17.70 23.01
C LYS A 330 24.74 16.20 23.07
N ASP A 331 25.88 15.76 22.53
CA ASP A 331 26.33 14.36 22.58
C ASP A 331 26.40 13.85 24.02
N SER A 332 26.95 14.65 24.94
CA SER A 332 27.04 14.29 26.36
C SER A 332 25.67 14.03 27.00
N GLN A 333 24.62 14.71 26.53
CA GLN A 333 23.25 14.48 27.00
C GLN A 333 22.68 13.18 26.44
N TRP A 334 23.00 12.86 25.19
CA TRP A 334 22.64 11.59 24.58
C TRP A 334 23.33 10.41 25.28
N GLU A 335 24.64 10.52 25.51
CA GLU A 335 25.42 9.55 26.27
C GLU A 335 24.88 9.35 27.69
N GLN A 336 24.52 10.44 28.38
CA GLN A 336 23.92 10.35 29.71
C GLN A 336 22.57 9.61 29.68
N GLN A 337 21.72 9.88 28.69
CA GLN A 337 20.43 9.18 28.53
C GLN A 337 20.63 7.70 28.20
N VAL A 338 21.56 7.37 27.30
CA VAL A 338 21.92 5.98 26.97
C VAL A 338 22.48 5.27 28.19
N ALA A 339 23.32 5.92 28.98
CA ALA A 339 23.86 5.35 30.21
C ALA A 339 22.76 5.09 31.26
N ILE A 340 21.82 6.02 31.42
CA ILE A 340 20.65 5.84 32.31
C ILE A 340 19.79 4.67 31.81
N PHE A 341 19.50 4.61 30.51
CA PHE A 341 18.72 3.54 29.90
C PHE A 341 19.39 2.19 30.11
N ASN A 342 20.67 2.05 29.74
CA ASN A 342 21.42 0.81 29.89
C ASN A 342 21.54 0.38 31.36
N ALA A 343 21.72 1.32 32.30
CA ALA A 343 21.74 1.01 33.72
C ALA A 343 20.37 0.54 34.23
N THR A 344 19.29 1.16 33.77
CA THR A 344 17.91 0.87 34.19
C THR A 344 17.42 -0.47 33.63
N TYR A 345 17.75 -0.77 32.37
CA TYR A 345 17.25 -1.93 31.63
C TYR A 345 18.29 -3.03 31.44
N LYS A 346 19.45 -2.96 32.12
CA LYS A 346 20.57 -3.91 32.00
C LYS A 346 20.12 -5.37 31.98
N LYS A 347 19.19 -5.75 32.86
CA LYS A 347 18.66 -7.12 33.00
C LYS A 347 17.93 -7.65 31.76
N TYR A 348 17.49 -6.77 30.87
CA TYR A 348 16.73 -7.10 29.66
C TYR A 348 17.58 -7.02 28.37
N LEU A 349 18.78 -6.43 28.45
CA LEU A 349 19.67 -6.19 27.30
C LEU A 349 20.71 -7.31 27.09
N ASP A 350 20.85 -8.22 28.06
CA ASP A 350 21.80 -9.35 28.04
C ASP A 350 21.32 -10.54 27.16
N GLY A 351 20.31 -10.35 26.29
CA GLY A 351 19.85 -11.34 25.30
C GLY A 351 20.63 -11.28 23.98
N GLU A 352 20.57 -12.35 23.18
CA GLU A 352 21.11 -12.35 21.81
C GLU A 352 20.38 -11.28 20.99
N TRP A 353 21.14 -10.29 20.49
CA TRP A 353 20.62 -9.26 19.61
C TRP A 353 20.38 -9.89 18.24
N GLU A 354 19.15 -9.78 17.73
CA GLU A 354 18.92 -10.00 16.30
C GLU A 354 19.73 -8.96 15.52
N GLU A 355 20.40 -9.38 14.44
CA GLU A 355 21.17 -8.48 13.57
C GLU A 355 20.31 -7.28 13.16
N GLU A 356 20.85 -6.06 13.32
CA GLU A 356 20.16 -4.83 12.96
C GLU A 356 19.78 -4.90 11.47
N LEU A 357 18.46 -4.98 11.20
CA LEU A 357 17.95 -5.08 9.84
C LEU A 357 18.48 -3.91 9.00
N LEU A 358 19.05 -4.24 7.85
CA LEU A 358 19.52 -3.27 6.89
C LEU A 358 18.42 -2.25 6.53
N SER A 359 18.76 -0.96 6.56
CA SER A 359 17.80 0.11 6.29
C SER A 359 17.31 0.06 4.84
N MET A 360 16.07 -0.39 4.62
CA MET A 360 15.45 -0.45 3.31
C MET A 360 14.66 0.84 3.05
N ALA A 361 14.77 1.38 1.84
CA ALA A 361 13.94 2.51 1.42
C ALA A 361 12.69 2.05 0.67
N THR A 362 11.56 2.67 0.99
CA THR A 362 10.37 2.67 0.14
C THR A 362 10.11 4.09 -0.33
N PHE A 363 9.91 4.23 -1.63
CA PHE A 363 9.81 5.51 -2.30
C PHE A 363 8.61 5.51 -3.22
N HIS A 364 8.11 6.71 -3.57
CA HIS A 364 6.96 6.92 -4.44
C HIS A 364 7.16 8.20 -5.25
N PHE A 365 6.89 8.15 -6.56
CA PHE A 365 6.88 9.33 -7.41
C PHE A 365 5.56 10.10 -7.26
N LEU A 366 5.64 11.35 -6.80
CA LEU A 366 4.49 12.20 -6.52
C LEU A 366 4.29 13.24 -7.62
N LEU A 367 3.03 13.39 -8.04
CA LEU A 367 2.60 14.44 -8.96
C LEU A 367 2.54 15.82 -8.27
N PRO A 368 2.59 16.93 -9.03
CA PRO A 368 2.40 18.28 -8.51
C PRO A 368 1.12 18.39 -7.68
N SER A 369 1.24 18.95 -6.49
CA SER A 369 0.18 18.94 -5.49
C SER A 369 0.20 20.22 -4.64
N CYS A 370 -0.92 20.57 -4.02
CA CYS A 370 -1.01 21.76 -3.15
C CYS A 370 -0.10 21.70 -1.92
N ILE A 371 0.37 20.51 -1.52
CA ILE A 371 1.30 20.35 -0.38
C ILE A 371 2.74 20.61 -0.81
N ILE A 372 3.03 20.44 -2.10
CA ILE A 372 4.39 20.48 -2.64
C ILE A 372 4.63 21.88 -3.21
N ALA A 373 5.40 22.69 -2.47
CA ALA A 373 5.79 24.02 -2.92
C ALA A 373 6.80 23.90 -4.07
N MET A 374 6.33 24.09 -5.31
CA MET A 374 7.20 24.13 -6.48
C MET A 374 7.82 25.53 -6.64
N PRO A 375 9.11 25.62 -7.00
CA PRO A 375 9.71 26.90 -7.38
C PRO A 375 8.94 27.54 -8.53
N ALA A 376 8.63 28.84 -8.42
CA ALA A 376 7.80 29.58 -9.39
C ALA A 376 8.33 29.55 -10.84
N GLU A 377 9.61 29.22 -11.02
CA GLU A 377 10.30 29.19 -12.31
C GLU A 377 10.13 27.87 -13.08
N VAL A 378 9.68 26.78 -12.44
CA VAL A 378 9.58 25.46 -13.08
C VAL A 378 8.14 25.10 -13.44
N LYS A 379 7.78 25.28 -14.71
CA LYS A 379 6.52 24.77 -15.28
C LYS A 379 6.69 23.31 -15.67
N ASN A 380 6.31 22.38 -14.80
CA ASN A 380 6.20 20.97 -15.18
C ASN A 380 4.91 20.72 -15.96
N PRO A 381 4.93 19.89 -17.01
CA PRO A 381 3.71 19.48 -17.70
C PRO A 381 2.79 18.71 -16.73
N PRO A 382 1.45 18.81 -16.90
CA PRO A 382 0.51 18.03 -16.11
C PRO A 382 0.77 16.52 -16.33
N GLY A 383 0.74 15.74 -15.25
CA GLY A 383 0.99 14.28 -15.29
C GLY A 383 2.45 13.87 -15.15
N VAL A 384 3.39 14.81 -15.00
CA VAL A 384 4.81 14.50 -14.75
C VAL A 384 5.11 14.58 -13.25
N ALA A 385 5.75 13.56 -12.69
CA ALA A 385 6.20 13.56 -11.30
C ALA A 385 7.15 14.73 -11.01
N CYS A 386 6.99 15.38 -9.86
CA CYS A 386 7.83 16.52 -9.45
C CYS A 386 8.61 16.28 -8.17
N VAL A 387 8.15 15.35 -7.33
CA VAL A 387 8.76 15.03 -6.04
C VAL A 387 8.86 13.53 -5.88
N LEU A 388 9.94 13.10 -5.24
CA LEU A 388 10.14 11.74 -4.75
C LEU A 388 9.88 11.74 -3.24
N GLY A 389 8.85 11.01 -2.81
CA GLY A 389 8.61 10.73 -1.40
C GLY A 389 9.37 9.47 -0.98
N VAL A 390 10.07 9.49 0.15
CA VAL A 390 10.91 8.37 0.62
C VAL A 390 10.75 8.19 2.13
N HIS A 391 10.57 6.95 2.59
CA HIS A 391 10.80 6.58 3.98
C HIS A 391 11.75 5.40 4.07
N TRP A 392 12.42 5.30 5.21
CA TRP A 392 13.42 4.28 5.50
C TRP A 392 12.93 3.41 6.65
N THR A 393 13.28 2.12 6.64
CA THR A 393 12.98 1.21 7.74
C THR A 393 13.42 1.79 9.08
N GLY A 394 12.53 1.76 10.08
CA GLY A 394 12.76 2.34 11.41
C GLY A 394 12.64 3.86 11.47
N SER A 395 12.38 4.55 10.36
CA SER A 395 12.22 6.01 10.35
C SER A 395 10.78 6.44 10.62
N HIS A 396 10.62 7.46 11.44
CA HIS A 396 9.34 8.14 11.67
C HIS A 396 8.98 9.12 10.55
N ASN A 397 9.91 9.45 9.67
CA ASN A 397 9.74 10.55 8.72
C ASN A 397 9.55 10.04 7.30
N PHE A 398 8.56 10.61 6.62
CA PHE A 398 8.43 10.54 5.17
C PHE A 398 9.07 11.79 4.54
N PHE A 399 10.20 11.62 3.87
CA PHE A 399 11.00 12.69 3.28
C PHE A 399 10.55 13.00 1.85
N LEU A 400 10.53 14.28 1.49
CA LEU A 400 10.20 14.76 0.15
C LEU A 400 11.43 15.38 -0.52
N TYR A 401 11.79 14.88 -1.70
CA TYR A 401 12.90 15.38 -2.52
C TYR A 401 12.41 15.88 -3.87
N SER A 402 12.76 17.10 -4.28
CA SER A 402 12.43 17.59 -5.63
C SER A 402 13.22 16.88 -6.71
N LEU A 403 12.52 16.47 -7.77
CA LEU A 403 13.09 15.86 -8.96
C LEU A 403 13.71 16.89 -9.91
N ASN A 404 13.50 18.20 -9.68
CA ASN A 404 14.09 19.28 -10.48
C ASN A 404 15.51 19.63 -10.02
N ARG A 405 16.31 18.62 -9.69
CA ARG A 405 17.69 18.77 -9.21
C ARG A 405 18.69 18.22 -10.21
N THR A 406 19.92 18.70 -10.07
CA THR A 406 21.11 18.20 -10.74
C THR A 406 22.06 17.58 -9.71
N LEU A 407 23.00 16.75 -10.16
CA LEU A 407 24.02 16.14 -9.28
C LEU A 407 24.91 17.14 -8.53
N LYS A 408 24.89 18.42 -8.92
CA LYS A 408 25.62 19.49 -8.23
C LYS A 408 24.88 20.05 -7.03
N ASP A 409 23.57 19.83 -6.97
CA ASP A 409 22.72 20.38 -5.92
C ASP A 409 22.85 19.57 -4.63
N LYS A 410 22.67 20.23 -3.48
CA LYS A 410 22.66 19.53 -2.20
C LYS A 410 21.51 18.53 -2.17
N VAL A 411 21.75 17.33 -1.64
CA VAL A 411 20.74 16.26 -1.54
C VAL A 411 20.02 16.30 -0.19
N ASP A 412 19.58 17.48 0.22
CA ASP A 412 18.80 17.65 1.44
C ASP A 412 17.29 17.58 1.13
N PRO A 413 16.46 16.89 1.94
CA PRO A 413 15.01 16.85 1.73
C PRO A 413 14.41 18.25 1.87
N GLU A 414 13.42 18.57 1.03
CA GLU A 414 12.72 19.87 1.05
C GLU A 414 11.71 19.94 2.19
N SER A 415 11.12 18.80 2.51
CA SER A 415 10.14 18.67 3.57
C SER A 415 10.20 17.27 4.15
N ALA A 416 9.85 17.15 5.42
CA ALA A 416 9.68 15.87 6.09
C ALA A 416 8.29 15.84 6.76
N TRP A 417 7.56 14.75 6.56
CA TRP A 417 6.28 14.51 7.24
C TRP A 417 6.52 13.52 8.38
N PRO A 418 6.45 13.99 9.64
CA PRO A 418 6.65 13.11 10.78
C PRO A 418 5.41 12.27 11.08
N CYS A 419 5.64 11.01 11.44
CA CYS A 419 4.67 10.07 11.97
C CYS A 419 4.96 9.76 13.44
N ALA A 420 3.93 9.37 14.19
CA ALA A 420 4.06 9.10 15.63
C ALA A 420 4.92 7.86 15.92
N ALA A 421 4.87 6.86 15.05
CA ALA A 421 5.66 5.64 15.09
C ALA A 421 6.40 5.44 13.75
N PRO A 422 7.42 4.55 13.69
CA PRO A 422 8.13 4.25 12.45
C PRO A 422 7.18 3.79 11.34
N ILE A 423 7.42 4.26 10.12
CA ILE A 423 6.61 3.89 8.96
C ILE A 423 7.02 2.49 8.51
N THR A 424 6.07 1.57 8.42
CA THR A 424 6.31 0.19 7.99
C THR A 424 5.85 -0.05 6.57
N VAL A 425 4.70 0.51 6.19
CA VAL A 425 4.12 0.36 4.85
C VAL A 425 3.65 1.71 4.34
N SER A 426 3.95 2.02 3.07
CA SER A 426 3.36 3.16 2.38
C SER A 426 2.84 2.73 1.01
N GLN A 427 1.70 3.27 0.63
CA GLN A 427 1.08 2.99 -0.66
C GLN A 427 0.54 4.28 -1.29
N LEU A 428 0.84 4.46 -2.58
CA LEU A 428 0.28 5.51 -3.42
C LEU A 428 -0.88 4.94 -4.25
N SER A 429 -1.93 5.74 -4.45
CA SER A 429 -3.03 5.38 -5.36
C SER A 429 -2.58 5.41 -6.81
N CYS A 430 -3.27 4.63 -7.66
CA CYS A 430 -2.96 4.56 -9.09
C CYS A 430 -3.08 5.88 -9.87
N CYS A 431 -3.74 6.89 -9.31
CA CYS A 431 -3.86 8.24 -9.87
C CYS A 431 -2.95 9.24 -9.17
N CYS A 432 -2.00 8.76 -8.35
CA CYS A 432 -1.06 9.54 -7.53
C CYS A 432 -1.71 10.62 -6.63
N SER A 433 -3.01 10.52 -6.37
CA SER A 433 -3.78 11.55 -5.66
C SER A 433 -3.95 11.24 -4.16
N TYR A 434 -3.80 9.98 -3.75
CA TYR A 434 -3.95 9.57 -2.37
C TYR A 434 -2.72 8.79 -1.91
N LEU A 435 -2.27 9.09 -0.69
CA LEU A 435 -1.16 8.39 -0.03
C LEU A 435 -1.64 7.87 1.32
N VAL A 436 -1.31 6.62 1.63
CA VAL A 436 -1.50 6.04 2.96
C VAL A 436 -0.16 5.64 3.53
N LEU A 437 0.11 6.05 4.77
CA LEU A 437 1.27 5.63 5.55
C LEU A 437 0.76 4.82 6.75
N ALA A 438 1.19 3.57 6.87
CA ALA A 438 0.94 2.73 8.03
C ALA A 438 2.20 2.67 8.90
N CYS A 439 2.01 2.81 10.19
CA CYS A 439 3.07 2.82 11.19
C CYS A 439 3.12 1.48 11.94
N GLU A 440 4.24 1.24 12.63
CA GLU A 440 4.51 0.01 13.38
C GLU A 440 3.54 -0.24 14.54
N ASP A 441 2.87 0.78 15.04
CA ASP A 441 1.84 0.69 16.07
C ASP A 441 0.44 0.33 15.51
N GLY A 442 0.33 0.07 14.20
CA GLY A 442 -0.93 -0.23 13.52
C GLY A 442 -1.77 1.01 13.17
N VAL A 443 -1.21 2.22 13.31
CA VAL A 443 -1.87 3.47 12.94
C VAL A 443 -1.63 3.81 11.46
N LEU A 444 -2.70 4.12 10.74
CA LEU A 444 -2.71 4.55 9.35
C LEU A 444 -3.04 6.05 9.25
N THR A 445 -2.23 6.79 8.52
CA THR A 445 -2.49 8.19 8.15
C THR A 445 -2.88 8.28 6.68
N LEU A 446 -3.98 8.99 6.40
CA LEU A 446 -4.62 9.04 5.09
C LEU A 446 -4.48 10.46 4.53
N TRP A 447 -3.94 10.59 3.33
CA TRP A 447 -3.63 11.88 2.70
C TRP A 447 -4.27 12.01 1.32
N ASP A 448 -4.92 13.15 1.08
CA ASP A 448 -5.31 13.64 -0.24
C ASP A 448 -4.24 14.62 -0.71
N LEU A 449 -3.36 14.14 -1.59
CA LEU A 449 -2.27 14.92 -2.14
C LEU A 449 -2.80 16.01 -3.06
N ALA A 450 -3.83 15.72 -3.86
CA ALA A 450 -4.39 16.64 -4.84
C ALA A 450 -4.95 17.91 -4.18
N GLN A 451 -5.67 17.78 -3.06
CA GLN A 451 -6.17 18.92 -2.28
C GLN A 451 -5.18 19.43 -1.24
N GLY A 452 -4.22 18.59 -0.88
CA GLY A 452 -3.23 18.88 0.13
C GLY A 452 -3.72 18.80 1.57
N LEU A 453 -4.60 17.83 1.83
CA LEU A 453 -5.29 17.67 3.11
C LEU A 453 -5.08 16.26 3.66
N SER A 454 -4.98 16.15 4.99
CA SER A 454 -5.12 14.86 5.65
C SER A 454 -6.61 14.50 5.71
N LEU A 455 -6.97 13.35 5.15
CA LEU A 455 -8.33 12.79 5.24
C LEU A 455 -8.61 12.22 6.64
N GLY A 456 -7.57 11.93 7.41
CA GLY A 456 -7.65 11.53 8.81
C GLY A 456 -6.67 10.43 9.19
N VAL A 457 -6.83 9.94 10.42
CA VAL A 457 -6.00 8.90 11.02
C VAL A 457 -6.91 7.80 11.55
N ILE A 458 -6.52 6.54 11.34
CA ILE A 458 -7.28 5.37 11.77
C ILE A 458 -6.33 4.29 12.29
N ALA A 459 -6.71 3.56 13.33
CA ALA A 459 -5.90 2.49 13.89
C ALA A 459 -6.53 1.13 13.58
N LEU A 460 -5.69 0.14 13.28
CA LEU A 460 -6.09 -1.26 13.21
C LEU A 460 -6.42 -1.80 14.62
N PRO A 461 -7.13 -2.94 14.72
CA PRO A 461 -7.41 -3.57 16.01
C PRO A 461 -6.12 -3.90 16.77
N GLU A 462 -6.23 -4.01 18.10
CA GLU A 462 -5.08 -4.31 18.96
C GLU A 462 -4.33 -5.56 18.49
N ARG A 463 -2.99 -5.44 18.40
CA ARG A 463 -2.06 -6.50 17.95
C ARG A 463 -2.14 -6.88 16.47
N CYS A 464 -2.89 -6.16 15.65
CA CYS A 464 -2.89 -6.31 14.19
C CYS A 464 -1.98 -5.25 13.55
N LEU A 465 -0.97 -5.68 12.81
CA LEU A 465 -0.08 -4.78 12.07
C LEU A 465 -0.42 -4.78 10.58
N CYS A 466 -0.10 -3.69 9.89
CA CYS A 466 -0.32 -3.59 8.45
C CYS A 466 0.72 -4.40 7.67
N GLN A 467 0.29 -5.40 6.89
CA GLN A 467 1.15 -6.15 5.98
C GLN A 467 1.17 -5.53 4.57
N SER A 468 0.01 -5.13 4.03
CA SER A 468 -0.07 -4.48 2.72
C SER A 468 -1.34 -3.64 2.57
N ILE A 469 -1.30 -2.65 1.66
CA ILE A 469 -2.38 -1.70 1.42
C ILE A 469 -2.68 -1.69 -0.08
N HIS A 470 -3.96 -1.80 -0.44
CA HIS A 470 -4.41 -1.91 -1.83
C HIS A 470 -5.53 -0.91 -2.11
N PHE A 471 -5.26 0.11 -2.93
CA PHE A 471 -6.29 1.08 -3.30
C PHE A 471 -7.33 0.45 -4.24
N LEU A 472 -8.60 0.73 -3.95
CA LEU A 472 -9.69 0.43 -4.85
C LEU A 472 -9.98 1.64 -5.73
N LYS A 473 -10.28 1.41 -7.02
CA LYS A 473 -10.92 2.45 -7.83
C LYS A 473 -12.23 2.82 -7.13
N TYR A 474 -12.40 4.11 -6.85
CA TYR A 474 -13.51 4.58 -6.02
C TYR A 474 -14.84 4.13 -6.61
N PHE A 475 -15.67 3.50 -5.78
CA PHE A 475 -16.98 2.98 -6.16
C PHE A 475 -18.03 3.33 -5.10
N LEU A 476 -19.27 3.38 -5.54
CA LEU A 476 -20.47 3.64 -4.75
C LEU A 476 -21.36 2.41 -4.73
N VAL A 477 -22.18 2.29 -3.69
CA VAL A 477 -23.20 1.24 -3.61
C VAL A 477 -24.55 1.86 -3.98
N HIS A 478 -25.09 1.53 -5.15
CA HIS A 478 -26.40 1.99 -5.61
C HIS A 478 -27.32 0.78 -5.80
N LYS A 479 -28.50 0.79 -5.16
CA LYS A 479 -29.48 -0.32 -5.19
C LYS A 479 -28.84 -1.69 -4.89
N GLY A 480 -27.92 -1.73 -3.93
CA GLY A 480 -27.23 -2.96 -3.52
C GLY A 480 -26.15 -3.45 -4.50
N ARG A 481 -25.71 -2.63 -5.46
CA ARG A 481 -24.64 -2.95 -6.42
C ARG A 481 -23.53 -1.93 -6.39
N ASN A 482 -22.30 -2.38 -6.60
CA ASN A 482 -21.14 -1.51 -6.73
C ASN A 482 -21.10 -0.88 -8.13
N MET A 483 -20.91 0.44 -8.18
CA MET A 483 -20.85 1.21 -9.43
C MET A 483 -19.76 2.28 -9.35
N TYR A 484 -19.10 2.55 -10.46
CA TYR A 484 -18.19 3.68 -10.64
C TYR A 484 -18.98 4.95 -10.96
N PRO A 485 -18.70 6.06 -10.25
CA PRO A 485 -19.29 7.34 -10.61
C PRO A 485 -18.72 7.85 -11.95
N GLU A 486 -19.57 8.45 -12.77
CA GLU A 486 -19.16 9.12 -14.00
C GLU A 486 -18.59 10.52 -13.69
N GLY A 487 -17.26 10.64 -13.72
CA GLY A 487 -16.55 11.91 -13.51
C GLY A 487 -15.51 11.86 -12.39
N PRO A 488 -14.75 12.95 -12.20
CA PRO A 488 -13.68 12.99 -11.21
C PRO A 488 -14.23 12.99 -9.79
N VAL A 489 -13.78 12.04 -8.98
CA VAL A 489 -14.11 11.95 -7.56
C VAL A 489 -13.05 12.68 -6.75
N LYS A 490 -13.47 13.63 -5.92
CA LYS A 490 -12.57 14.45 -5.11
C LYS A 490 -12.66 14.05 -3.64
N SER A 491 -11.51 13.88 -3.00
CA SER A 491 -11.37 13.58 -1.57
C SER A 491 -12.17 12.37 -1.10
N GLN A 492 -12.33 11.36 -1.95
CA GLN A 492 -12.93 10.11 -1.54
C GLN A 492 -12.05 8.97 -1.98
N MET A 493 -11.70 8.13 -1.02
CA MET A 493 -10.84 6.98 -1.27
C MET A 493 -11.30 5.79 -0.45
N LYS A 494 -11.06 4.62 -1.02
CA LYS A 494 -11.27 3.32 -0.39
C LYS A 494 -10.03 2.49 -0.64
N CYS A 495 -9.50 1.87 0.40
CA CYS A 495 -8.42 0.91 0.27
C CYS A 495 -8.67 -0.29 1.18
N VAL A 496 -8.11 -1.42 0.78
CA VAL A 496 -8.12 -2.65 1.55
C VAL A 496 -6.77 -2.82 2.21
N VAL A 497 -6.77 -3.13 3.51
CA VAL A 497 -5.59 -3.33 4.33
C VAL A 497 -5.55 -4.79 4.76
N LEU A 498 -4.48 -5.49 4.38
CA LEU A 498 -4.20 -6.84 4.86
C LEU A 498 -3.39 -6.74 6.15
N GLY A 499 -3.89 -7.34 7.22
CA GLY A 499 -3.20 -7.47 8.49
C GLY A 499 -2.18 -8.60 8.47
N THR A 500 -1.14 -8.50 9.30
CA THR A 500 -0.15 -9.57 9.51
C THR A 500 -0.74 -10.84 10.11
N ASP A 501 -1.93 -10.74 10.70
CA ASP A 501 -2.72 -11.86 11.22
C ASP A 501 -3.61 -12.54 10.16
N GLY A 502 -3.52 -12.11 8.90
CA GLY A 502 -4.32 -12.62 7.79
C GLY A 502 -5.74 -12.07 7.73
N ALA A 503 -6.12 -11.13 8.62
CA ALA A 503 -7.40 -10.43 8.56
C ALA A 503 -7.39 -9.34 7.48
N LEU A 504 -8.56 -9.08 6.90
CA LEU A 504 -8.72 -8.12 5.81
C LEU A 504 -9.68 -7.00 6.21
N TYR A 505 -9.25 -5.75 6.07
CA TYR A 505 -10.02 -4.57 6.46
C TYR A 505 -10.27 -3.63 5.28
N LEU A 506 -11.46 -3.06 5.20
CA LEU A 506 -11.78 -1.94 4.32
C LEU A 506 -11.64 -0.63 5.11
N VAL A 507 -10.78 0.25 4.59
CA VAL A 507 -10.65 1.64 5.03
C VAL A 507 -11.33 2.54 4.01
N ALA A 508 -12.22 3.41 4.47
CA ALA A 508 -12.84 4.43 3.62
C ALA A 508 -12.71 5.82 4.26
N ALA A 509 -12.46 6.83 3.43
CA ALA A 509 -12.40 8.22 3.86
C ALA A 509 -13.07 9.13 2.82
N SER A 510 -13.75 10.18 3.30
CA SER A 510 -14.49 11.11 2.46
C SER A 510 -14.42 12.54 3.02
N GLY A 511 -13.64 13.40 2.37
CA GLY A 511 -13.47 14.80 2.73
C GLY A 511 -13.04 14.96 4.19
N THR A 512 -13.83 15.69 4.97
CA THR A 512 -13.58 15.91 6.41
C THR A 512 -14.28 14.90 7.32
N GLN A 513 -14.94 13.88 6.77
CA GLN A 513 -15.60 12.87 7.58
C GLN A 513 -14.54 11.99 8.25
N ARG A 514 -14.87 11.49 9.45
CA ARG A 514 -13.99 10.56 10.15
C ARG A 514 -13.80 9.31 9.28
N PRO A 515 -12.57 8.87 9.03
CA PRO A 515 -12.31 7.62 8.32
C PRO A 515 -12.99 6.43 9.01
N THR A 516 -13.46 5.48 8.23
CA THR A 516 -14.10 4.26 8.73
C THR A 516 -13.22 3.04 8.47
N LEU A 517 -13.25 2.11 9.43
CA LEU A 517 -12.63 0.79 9.33
C LEU A 517 -13.75 -0.24 9.42
N SER A 518 -13.79 -1.17 8.46
CA SER A 518 -14.75 -2.26 8.40
C SER A 518 -14.00 -3.57 8.19
N LEU A 519 -14.33 -4.60 8.96
CA LEU A 519 -13.75 -5.93 8.82
C LEU A 519 -14.42 -6.65 7.64
N LEU A 520 -13.62 -7.07 6.66
CA LEU A 520 -14.08 -7.83 5.50
C LEU A 520 -13.94 -9.33 5.74
N VAL A 521 -12.76 -9.76 6.21
CA VAL A 521 -12.45 -11.16 6.49
C VAL A 521 -11.76 -11.24 7.84
N GLU A 522 -12.30 -12.08 8.73
CA GLU A 522 -11.71 -12.38 10.02
C GLU A 522 -10.46 -13.26 9.90
N ARG A 523 -9.53 -13.10 10.85
CA ARG A 523 -8.36 -13.98 10.94
C ARG A 523 -8.78 -15.46 11.07
N PRO A 524 -8.18 -16.38 10.32
CA PRO A 524 -8.53 -17.79 10.46
C PRO A 524 -7.91 -18.38 11.72
N VAL A 525 -8.75 -18.79 12.67
CA VAL A 525 -8.30 -19.37 13.95
C VAL A 525 -8.15 -20.89 13.88
N LYS A 526 -8.99 -21.56 13.08
CA LYS A 526 -9.03 -23.04 12.99
C LYS A 526 -8.11 -23.59 11.90
N HIS A 527 -8.06 -22.89 10.77
CA HIS A 527 -7.40 -23.31 9.54
C HIS A 527 -6.37 -22.24 9.15
N PRO A 528 -5.18 -22.18 9.78
CA PRO A 528 -4.15 -21.21 9.42
C PRO A 528 -3.73 -21.29 7.93
N GLU A 529 -3.95 -22.42 7.28
CA GLU A 529 -3.83 -22.64 5.84
C GLU A 529 -4.86 -21.86 5.00
N GLU A 530 -5.93 -21.31 5.58
CA GLU A 530 -6.86 -20.41 4.89
C GLU A 530 -6.43 -18.94 5.00
N ALA A 531 -5.35 -18.63 5.70
CA ALA A 531 -4.87 -17.26 5.92
C ALA A 531 -4.56 -16.55 4.60
N ILE A 532 -5.06 -15.33 4.50
CA ILE A 532 -4.84 -14.49 3.33
C ILE A 532 -3.36 -14.08 3.30
N CYS A 533 -2.67 -14.43 2.21
CA CYS A 533 -1.27 -14.11 2.03
C CYS A 533 -1.04 -12.96 1.03
N ALA A 534 -1.95 -12.79 0.07
CA ALA A 534 -1.90 -11.71 -0.91
C ALA A 534 -3.31 -11.26 -1.33
N VAL A 535 -3.41 -10.00 -1.76
CA VAL A 535 -4.65 -9.37 -2.22
C VAL A 535 -4.35 -8.53 -3.45
N ALA A 536 -5.28 -8.50 -4.40
CA ALA A 536 -5.15 -7.68 -5.60
C ALA A 536 -6.50 -7.06 -6.00
N PRO A 537 -6.58 -5.73 -6.18
CA PRO A 537 -7.81 -5.08 -6.62
C PRO A 537 -8.07 -5.29 -8.11
N VAL A 538 -9.32 -5.53 -8.49
CA VAL A 538 -9.72 -5.69 -9.90
C VAL A 538 -10.30 -4.37 -10.40
N ARG A 539 -9.60 -3.67 -11.30
CA ARG A 539 -9.97 -2.32 -11.74
C ARG A 539 -11.21 -2.25 -12.64
N ASP A 540 -11.52 -3.36 -13.31
CA ASP A 540 -12.66 -3.44 -14.23
C ASP A 540 -13.97 -3.77 -13.51
N LEU A 541 -13.89 -4.28 -12.28
CA LEU A 541 -15.04 -4.70 -11.49
C LEU A 541 -15.17 -3.82 -10.23
N PRO A 542 -16.24 -3.00 -10.13
CA PRO A 542 -16.44 -2.10 -9.00
C PRO A 542 -16.43 -2.83 -7.65
N GLY A 543 -15.51 -2.41 -6.77
CA GLY A 543 -15.43 -2.93 -5.41
C GLY A 543 -15.06 -4.41 -5.29
N MET A 544 -14.40 -4.99 -6.30
CA MET A 544 -13.97 -6.39 -6.27
C MET A 544 -12.47 -6.52 -5.99
N VAL A 545 -12.12 -7.55 -5.21
CA VAL A 545 -10.73 -7.92 -4.91
C VAL A 545 -10.52 -9.41 -5.07
N LEU A 546 -9.36 -9.78 -5.61
CA LEU A 546 -8.83 -11.14 -5.55
C LEU A 546 -8.14 -11.35 -4.20
N ILE A 547 -8.43 -12.46 -3.57
CA ILE A 547 -7.85 -12.93 -2.32
C ILE A 547 -7.12 -14.23 -2.60
N PHE A 548 -5.86 -14.28 -2.20
CA PHE A 548 -5.03 -15.48 -2.27
C PHE A 548 -4.78 -15.98 -0.86
N SER A 549 -5.12 -17.23 -0.61
CA SER A 549 -4.89 -17.88 0.68
C SER A 549 -3.67 -18.80 0.64
N SER A 550 -3.11 -19.07 1.81
CA SER A 550 -1.93 -19.91 2.00
C SER A 550 -2.08 -21.35 1.52
N ASN A 551 -3.31 -21.88 1.43
CA ASN A 551 -3.64 -23.17 0.83
C ASN A 551 -3.67 -23.17 -0.71
N GLY A 552 -3.36 -22.05 -1.36
CA GLY A 552 -3.40 -21.91 -2.81
C GLY A 552 -4.81 -21.73 -3.38
N SER A 553 -5.81 -21.38 -2.57
CA SER A 553 -7.12 -20.98 -3.10
C SER A 553 -7.09 -19.52 -3.56
N VAL A 554 -7.77 -19.25 -4.67
CA VAL A 554 -7.96 -17.90 -5.23
C VAL A 554 -9.45 -17.59 -5.28
N HIS A 555 -9.86 -16.52 -4.59
CA HIS A 555 -11.25 -16.12 -4.48
C HIS A 555 -11.47 -14.69 -4.95
N LEU A 556 -12.59 -14.45 -5.63
CA LEU A 556 -13.06 -13.10 -5.94
C LEU A 556 -14.11 -12.69 -4.91
N MET A 557 -13.86 -11.58 -4.22
CA MET A 557 -14.74 -11.07 -3.17
C MET A 557 -15.30 -9.69 -3.52
N ASP A 558 -16.58 -9.48 -3.22
CA ASP A 558 -17.19 -8.16 -3.17
C ASP A 558 -16.91 -7.49 -1.82
N VAL A 559 -16.23 -6.36 -1.87
CA VAL A 559 -15.80 -5.58 -0.69
C VAL A 559 -16.98 -4.89 0.00
N ALA A 560 -18.08 -4.60 -0.70
CA ALA A 560 -19.24 -3.95 -0.10
C ALA A 560 -20.11 -4.92 0.71
N THR A 561 -20.21 -6.17 0.26
CA THR A 561 -21.01 -7.22 0.90
C THR A 561 -20.17 -8.19 1.74
N SER A 562 -18.84 -8.15 1.61
CA SER A 562 -17.90 -9.11 2.20
C SER A 562 -18.19 -10.57 1.79
N GLN A 563 -18.75 -10.77 0.59
CA GLN A 563 -19.12 -12.10 0.10
C GLN A 563 -18.18 -12.58 -1.02
N ILE A 564 -17.84 -13.86 -0.98
CA ILE A 564 -17.12 -14.52 -2.07
C ILE A 564 -18.09 -14.79 -3.22
N ILE A 565 -17.79 -14.25 -4.41
CA ILE A 565 -18.62 -14.41 -5.61
C ILE A 565 -18.27 -15.72 -6.32
N CYS A 566 -16.97 -15.94 -6.57
CA CYS A 566 -16.46 -17.10 -7.26
C CYS A 566 -15.03 -17.43 -6.85
N ALA A 567 -14.56 -18.60 -7.26
CA ALA A 567 -13.20 -19.05 -7.06
C ALA A 567 -12.53 -19.38 -8.39
N PHE A 568 -11.21 -19.32 -8.41
CA PHE A 568 -10.37 -19.68 -9.55
C PHE A 568 -9.37 -20.74 -9.09
N ALA A 569 -9.28 -21.83 -9.83
CA ALA A 569 -8.36 -22.91 -9.49
C ALA A 569 -7.73 -23.50 -10.76
N PRO A 570 -6.42 -23.79 -10.73
CA PRO A 570 -5.80 -24.58 -11.80
C PRO A 570 -6.29 -26.04 -11.77
N PRO A 571 -6.03 -26.82 -12.83
CA PRO A 571 -6.25 -28.26 -12.83
C PRO A 571 -5.54 -28.95 -11.66
N ARG A 572 -6.12 -30.07 -11.15
CA ARG A 572 -5.72 -30.75 -9.90
C ARG A 572 -4.26 -31.24 -9.84
N SER A 573 -3.52 -31.22 -10.95
CA SER A 573 -2.11 -31.61 -11.03
C SER A 573 -1.12 -30.49 -10.68
N TYR A 574 -1.60 -29.28 -10.36
CA TYR A 574 -0.73 -28.14 -10.05
C TYR A 574 -0.97 -27.63 -8.63
N HIS A 575 0.10 -27.27 -7.94
CA HIS A 575 0.06 -26.56 -6.67
C HIS A 575 0.37 -25.07 -6.92
N LEU A 576 -0.23 -24.19 -6.13
CA LEU A 576 0.23 -22.81 -6.08
C LEU A 576 1.45 -22.75 -5.16
N GLY A 577 2.52 -22.14 -5.66
CA GLY A 577 3.88 -22.28 -5.14
C GLY A 577 4.11 -22.03 -3.65
N VAL A 578 5.15 -22.70 -3.15
CA VAL A 578 5.92 -22.35 -1.96
C VAL A 578 7.09 -21.47 -2.46
N PRO A 579 7.40 -20.28 -1.89
CA PRO A 579 6.92 -19.70 -0.63
C PRO A 579 5.48 -19.17 -0.72
N TRP A 580 4.85 -18.96 0.44
CA TRP A 580 3.45 -18.53 0.65
C TRP A 580 2.98 -17.26 -0.10
N LYS A 581 3.79 -16.63 -0.97
CA LYS A 581 3.43 -15.52 -1.84
C LYS A 581 3.29 -16.02 -3.29
N PRO A 582 2.06 -16.13 -3.82
CA PRO A 582 1.86 -16.58 -5.19
C PRO A 582 2.47 -15.60 -6.20
N VAL A 583 3.03 -16.12 -7.29
CA VAL A 583 3.44 -15.30 -8.43
C VAL A 583 2.23 -15.11 -9.34
N PHE A 584 1.63 -13.92 -9.27
CA PHE A 584 0.47 -13.55 -10.07
C PHE A 584 0.64 -12.13 -10.61
N VAL A 585 -0.14 -11.81 -11.63
CA VAL A 585 -0.24 -10.45 -12.16
C VAL A 585 -1.67 -10.19 -12.64
N VAL A 586 -2.22 -9.03 -12.26
CA VAL A 586 -3.54 -8.57 -12.68
C VAL A 586 -3.33 -7.49 -13.74
N SER A 587 -3.97 -7.62 -14.90
CA SER A 587 -3.87 -6.60 -15.95
C SER A 587 -4.60 -5.33 -15.54
N SER A 588 -4.00 -4.18 -15.86
CA SER A 588 -4.62 -2.87 -15.64
C SER A 588 -5.57 -2.44 -16.76
N HIS A 589 -5.42 -3.03 -17.96
CA HIS A 589 -6.18 -2.67 -19.17
C HIS A 589 -7.21 -3.73 -19.55
N HIS A 590 -6.94 -4.98 -19.20
CA HIS A 590 -7.76 -6.11 -19.57
C HIS A 590 -8.35 -6.77 -18.34
N PRO A 591 -9.60 -7.28 -18.43
CA PRO A 591 -10.28 -7.94 -17.33
C PRO A 591 -9.77 -9.38 -17.15
N CYS A 592 -8.48 -9.55 -16.91
CA CYS A 592 -7.86 -10.83 -16.70
C CYS A 592 -6.71 -10.77 -15.68
N PHE A 593 -6.43 -11.92 -15.09
CA PHE A 593 -5.23 -12.11 -14.29
C PHE A 593 -4.52 -13.41 -14.69
N LEU A 594 -3.22 -13.45 -14.43
CA LEU A 594 -2.37 -14.59 -14.69
C LEU A 594 -1.85 -15.13 -13.38
N LEU A 595 -1.74 -16.46 -13.31
CA LEU A 595 -1.27 -17.17 -12.13
C LEU A 595 -0.27 -18.22 -12.56
N ARG A 596 0.88 -18.27 -11.88
CA ARG A 596 1.85 -19.34 -12.03
C ARG A 596 1.35 -20.61 -11.35
N GLY A 597 1.40 -21.74 -12.04
CA GLY A 597 1.18 -23.06 -11.47
C GLY A 597 2.47 -23.85 -11.39
N ASP A 598 2.74 -24.39 -10.21
CA ASP A 598 3.94 -25.18 -9.92
C ASP A 598 3.57 -26.67 -9.90
N HIS A 599 4.44 -27.53 -10.44
CA HIS A 599 4.18 -28.97 -10.47
C HIS A 599 4.63 -29.66 -9.16
N PRO A 600 3.87 -30.62 -8.59
CA PRO A 600 4.18 -31.28 -7.32
C PRO A 600 5.58 -31.92 -7.23
N ASP A 601 6.18 -32.35 -8.33
CA ASP A 601 7.43 -33.11 -8.33
C ASP A 601 8.71 -32.27 -8.15
N GLU A 602 8.62 -30.93 -8.11
CA GLU A 602 9.80 -30.06 -7.91
C GLU A 602 10.42 -30.16 -6.50
N LEU A 603 9.67 -30.61 -5.47
CA LEU A 603 10.15 -30.59 -4.08
C LEU A 603 11.05 -31.78 -3.70
N GLY A 604 11.21 -32.79 -4.58
CA GLY A 604 11.68 -34.13 -4.17
C GLY A 604 12.96 -34.69 -4.80
N SER A 605 13.38 -34.29 -6.00
CA SER A 605 14.56 -34.95 -6.61
C SER A 605 15.37 -34.05 -7.54
N ALA A 606 16.60 -33.75 -7.13
CA ALA A 606 17.61 -33.07 -7.95
C ALA A 606 18.25 -33.98 -9.02
N SER A 607 17.67 -35.14 -9.36
CA SER A 607 18.37 -36.17 -10.13
C SER A 607 17.73 -36.62 -11.44
N ASN A 608 16.58 -36.11 -11.88
CA ASN A 608 16.06 -36.37 -13.24
C ASN A 608 15.30 -35.15 -13.78
N ALA A 609 16.04 -34.13 -14.24
CA ALA A 609 15.49 -33.00 -14.98
C ALA A 609 15.21 -33.39 -16.45
N GLU A 610 14.18 -34.20 -16.69
CA GLU A 610 13.50 -34.19 -17.98
C GLU A 610 12.34 -33.17 -17.88
N ASP A 611 12.20 -32.32 -18.90
CA ASP A 611 11.35 -31.14 -19.00
C ASP A 611 9.93 -31.31 -18.42
N ILE A 612 9.73 -31.04 -17.12
CA ILE A 612 8.38 -30.87 -16.55
C ILE A 612 7.88 -29.49 -16.96
N PRO A 613 6.81 -29.36 -17.77
CA PRO A 613 6.35 -28.08 -18.25
C PRO A 613 5.72 -27.29 -17.09
N ASN A 614 6.31 -26.13 -16.79
CA ASN A 614 5.74 -25.15 -15.88
C ASN A 614 4.61 -24.40 -16.59
N SER A 615 3.50 -24.12 -15.92
CA SER A 615 2.31 -23.57 -16.59
C SER A 615 1.95 -22.19 -16.07
N ILE A 616 1.57 -21.30 -16.98
CA ILE A 616 0.90 -20.04 -16.64
C ILE A 616 -0.56 -20.15 -17.04
N PHE A 617 -1.42 -19.93 -16.05
CA PHE A 617 -2.86 -19.98 -16.19
C PHE A 617 -3.43 -18.58 -16.38
N TYR A 618 -4.19 -18.41 -17.46
CA TYR A 618 -4.86 -17.17 -17.81
C TYR A 618 -6.31 -17.26 -17.38
N PHE A 619 -6.76 -16.37 -16.51
CA PHE A 619 -8.14 -16.29 -16.07
C PHE A 619 -8.76 -15.00 -16.61
N ASN A 620 -9.77 -15.14 -17.47
CA ASN A 620 -10.50 -14.02 -18.04
C ASN A 620 -11.83 -13.83 -17.28
N PHE A 621 -12.06 -12.65 -16.71
CA PHE A 621 -13.31 -12.32 -16.03
C PHE A 621 -14.49 -12.23 -17.02
N GLU A 622 -14.25 -11.98 -18.31
CA GLU A 622 -15.30 -11.97 -19.34
C GLU A 622 -15.87 -13.36 -19.60
N ALA A 623 -15.06 -14.40 -19.40
CA ALA A 623 -15.51 -15.79 -19.56
C ALA A 623 -16.40 -16.26 -18.39
N CYS A 624 -16.58 -15.43 -17.35
CA CYS A 624 -17.37 -15.77 -16.17
C CYS A 624 -18.79 -15.19 -16.29
N PRO A 625 -19.84 -16.02 -16.50
CA PRO A 625 -21.21 -15.52 -16.67
C PRO A 625 -21.74 -14.72 -15.46
N LEU A 626 -21.28 -15.05 -14.25
CA LEU A 626 -21.65 -14.33 -13.03
C LEU A 626 -21.21 -12.86 -13.05
N LEU A 627 -20.14 -12.53 -13.77
CA LEU A 627 -19.53 -11.20 -13.78
C LEU A 627 -20.07 -10.32 -14.92
N GLU A 628 -20.70 -10.93 -15.93
CA GLU A 628 -21.22 -10.22 -17.11
C GLU A 628 -22.23 -9.13 -16.74
N ASN A 629 -23.15 -9.44 -15.83
CA ASN A 629 -24.17 -8.51 -15.34
C ASN A 629 -23.59 -7.36 -14.50
N ILE A 630 -22.47 -7.62 -13.81
CA ILE A 630 -21.80 -6.62 -12.96
C ILE A 630 -21.02 -5.64 -13.83
N ARG A 631 -20.41 -6.13 -14.91
CA ARG A 631 -19.60 -5.32 -15.82
C ARG A 631 -20.42 -4.41 -16.74
N ARG A 632 -21.52 -4.91 -17.32
CA ARG A 632 -22.31 -4.13 -18.32
C ARG A 632 -22.94 -2.84 -17.77
N ASN A 633 -23.27 -2.82 -16.48
CA ASN A 633 -23.93 -1.69 -15.82
C ASN A 633 -23.09 -1.16 -14.66
N CYS A 634 -21.81 -0.93 -14.90
CA CYS A 634 -20.86 -0.58 -13.85
C CYS A 634 -20.71 0.93 -13.61
N THR A 635 -21.34 1.81 -14.40
CA THR A 635 -21.24 3.28 -14.23
C THR A 635 -22.57 3.92 -13.85
N ILE A 636 -22.51 5.00 -13.08
CA ILE A 636 -23.68 5.80 -12.69
C ILE A 636 -23.44 7.30 -12.94
N PRO A 637 -24.39 8.02 -13.59
CA PRO A 637 -24.31 9.46 -13.78
C PRO A 637 -24.30 10.21 -12.45
N GLN A 638 -23.49 11.27 -12.35
CA GLN A 638 -23.45 12.10 -11.14
C GLN A 638 -24.76 12.87 -10.87
N THR A 639 -25.64 13.05 -11.86
CA THR A 639 -26.91 13.77 -11.69
C THR A 639 -27.91 13.04 -10.79
N ASP A 640 -27.86 11.70 -10.76
CA ASP A 640 -28.71 10.85 -9.91
C ASP A 640 -28.21 10.77 -8.45
N MET A 641 -27.09 11.43 -8.13
CA MET A 641 -26.50 11.46 -6.78
C MET A 641 -27.18 12.47 -5.84
N LEU A 642 -28.00 13.38 -6.36
CA LEU A 642 -28.58 14.49 -5.59
C LEU A 642 -29.70 14.05 -4.62
N ASP A 643 -30.23 12.83 -4.77
CA ASP A 643 -31.38 12.34 -4.00
C ASP A 643 -31.05 11.74 -2.63
N ASN A 644 -29.77 11.64 -2.25
CA ASN A 644 -29.40 11.31 -0.87
C ASN A 644 -29.40 12.57 0.01
N ALA A 645 -30.60 12.96 0.42
CA ALA A 645 -30.88 14.05 1.36
C ALA A 645 -30.28 13.79 2.76
N ALA A 646 -29.04 14.23 2.99
CA ALA A 646 -28.50 14.55 4.32
C ALA A 646 -27.26 15.47 4.25
N PHE A 647 -27.28 16.48 3.39
CA PHE A 647 -26.31 17.58 3.50
C PHE A 647 -27.06 18.85 3.93
N PRO A 648 -27.03 19.23 5.22
CA PRO A 648 -27.26 20.63 5.57
C PRO A 648 -26.22 21.44 4.80
N GLN A 649 -26.64 22.52 4.15
CA GLN A 649 -25.78 23.45 3.39
C GLN A 649 -24.77 24.16 4.31
N VAL A 650 -23.86 23.42 4.93
CA VAL A 650 -22.70 23.97 5.60
C VAL A 650 -21.68 24.21 4.48
N LEU A 651 -21.36 25.48 4.22
CA LEU A 651 -20.42 25.94 3.18
C LEU A 651 -19.33 24.90 2.88
N PRO A 652 -19.05 24.55 1.60
CA PRO A 652 -17.97 23.64 1.23
C PRO A 652 -16.66 24.02 1.95
N LEU A 653 -15.85 23.03 2.36
CA LEU A 653 -14.61 23.28 3.10
C LEU A 653 -13.74 24.28 2.34
N GLU A 654 -13.73 24.21 1.02
CA GLU A 654 -13.04 25.13 0.12
C GLU A 654 -13.49 26.56 0.36
N LYS A 655 -14.80 26.84 0.45
CA LYS A 655 -15.30 28.19 0.79
C LYS A 655 -14.97 28.59 2.23
N ARG A 656 -14.90 27.65 3.17
CA ARG A 656 -14.51 27.96 4.56
C ARG A 656 -13.02 28.23 4.68
N CYS A 657 -12.20 27.45 3.99
CA CYS A 657 -10.76 27.60 3.88
C CYS A 657 -10.42 28.87 3.11
N GLU A 658 -11.05 29.15 1.97
CA GLU A 658 -10.93 30.42 1.23
C GLU A 658 -11.26 31.60 2.14
N ASN A 659 -12.39 31.55 2.86
CA ASN A 659 -12.75 32.60 3.82
C ASN A 659 -11.76 32.68 4.99
N PHE A 660 -11.23 31.56 5.45
CA PHE A 660 -10.22 31.51 6.51
C PHE A 660 -8.88 32.07 6.03
N PHE A 661 -8.42 31.70 4.83
CA PHE A 661 -7.20 32.17 4.19
C PHE A 661 -7.31 33.64 3.84
N GLN A 662 -8.43 34.12 3.29
CA GLN A 662 -8.67 35.56 3.10
C GLN A 662 -8.66 36.31 4.42
N LYS A 663 -9.32 35.77 5.47
CA LYS A 663 -9.23 36.36 6.82
C LYS A 663 -7.80 36.34 7.36
N ARG A 664 -7.02 35.29 7.10
CA ARG A 664 -5.61 35.17 7.54
C ARG A 664 -4.70 36.11 6.76
N LEU A 665 -4.90 36.28 5.46
CA LEU A 665 -4.19 37.23 4.59
C LEU A 665 -4.46 38.67 5.05
N GLN A 666 -5.73 39.03 5.27
CA GLN A 666 -6.10 40.33 5.84
C GLN A 666 -5.52 40.53 7.25
N LYS A 667 -5.42 39.45 8.04
CA LYS A 667 -4.78 39.49 9.37
C LYS A 667 -3.25 39.58 9.27
N LEU A 668 -2.64 39.01 8.22
CA LEU A 668 -1.20 39.06 7.94
C LEU A 668 -0.78 40.47 7.51
N GLU A 669 -1.58 41.14 6.68
CA GLU A 669 -1.38 42.56 6.33
C GLU A 669 -1.48 43.45 7.58
N LYS A 670 -2.48 43.22 8.44
CA LYS A 670 -2.58 43.89 9.74
C LYS A 670 -1.44 43.53 10.70
N ASN A 671 -0.92 42.30 10.62
CA ASN A 671 0.21 41.87 11.43
C ASN A 671 1.53 42.45 10.95
N LYS A 672 1.78 42.64 9.64
CA LYS A 672 2.96 43.37 9.14
C LYS A 672 3.04 44.79 9.70
N ALA A 673 1.90 45.47 9.79
CA ALA A 673 1.82 46.79 10.44
C ALA A 673 2.16 46.73 11.95
N LYS A 674 1.66 45.70 12.66
CA LYS A 674 2.00 45.46 14.08
C LYS A 674 3.43 45.00 14.29
N GLU A 675 4.00 44.20 13.39
CA GLU A 675 5.38 43.73 13.42
C GLU A 675 6.33 44.91 13.27
N GLN A 676 6.05 45.83 12.33
CA GLN A 676 6.81 47.06 12.19
C GLN A 676 6.76 47.90 13.48
N GLU A 677 5.60 47.96 14.15
CA GLU A 677 5.43 48.65 15.43
C GLU A 677 6.19 47.96 16.58
N HIS A 678 6.12 46.62 16.66
CA HIS A 678 6.84 45.80 17.64
C HIS A 678 8.36 45.90 17.45
N TRP A 679 8.87 45.84 16.22
CA TRP A 679 10.27 46.04 15.88
C TRP A 679 10.75 47.46 16.20
N THR A 680 9.90 48.46 15.96
CA THR A 680 10.19 49.86 16.33
C THR A 680 10.27 50.03 17.86
N ARG A 681 9.38 49.36 18.60
CA ARG A 681 9.37 49.36 20.07
C ARG A 681 10.57 48.63 20.65
N LEU A 682 10.96 47.48 20.08
CA LEU A 682 12.18 46.74 20.43
C LEU A 682 13.44 47.55 20.15
N ARG A 683 13.52 48.26 19.02
CA ARG A 683 14.62 49.20 18.73
C ARG A 683 14.70 50.33 19.76
N ARG A 684 13.56 50.89 20.19
CA ARG A 684 13.55 51.91 21.27
C ARG A 684 14.03 51.34 22.60
N TYR A 685 13.60 50.13 22.97
CA TYR A 685 14.08 49.48 24.20
C TYR A 685 15.57 49.12 24.13
N SER A 686 16.05 48.65 22.98
CA SER A 686 17.48 48.42 22.73
C SER A 686 18.31 49.71 22.87
N LEU A 687 17.82 50.83 22.34
CA LEU A 687 18.49 52.14 22.47
C LEU A 687 18.46 52.67 23.91
N LEU A 688 17.38 52.42 24.64
CA LEU A 688 17.28 52.74 26.07
C LEU A 688 18.26 51.91 26.91
N LEU A 689 18.33 50.60 26.68
CA LEU A 689 19.28 49.70 27.34
C LEU A 689 20.74 50.04 27.02
N GLN A 690 21.04 50.44 25.77
CA GLN A 690 22.35 50.96 25.41
C GLN A 690 22.67 52.25 26.16
N ARG A 691 21.72 53.20 26.25
CA ARG A 691 21.90 54.44 27.02
C ARG A 691 22.09 54.21 28.52
N GLU A 692 21.42 53.21 29.10
CA GLU A 692 21.63 52.83 30.51
C GLU A 692 22.99 52.17 30.73
N ASN A 693 23.48 51.37 29.78
CA ASN A 693 24.84 50.81 29.83
C ASN A 693 25.94 51.87 29.68
N PHE A 694 25.68 53.00 29.00
CA PHE A 694 26.61 54.14 28.95
C PHE A 694 26.55 55.06 30.19
N LYS A 695 25.60 54.84 31.10
CA LYS A 695 25.49 55.55 32.38
C LYS A 695 26.02 54.75 33.57
N LYS A 696 26.56 53.55 33.34
CA LYS A 696 27.26 52.74 34.35
C LYS A 696 28.76 52.89 34.21
#